data_AF-A0A075AWS5-F1
#
_entry.id   AF-A0A075AWS5-F1
#
_cell.length_a   1.000
_cell.length_b   1.000
_cell.length_c   1.000
_cell.angle_alpha   90.00
_cell.angle_beta   90.00
_cell.angle_gamma   90.00
#
_symmetry.space_group_name_H-M   'P 1'
#
loop_
_entity.id
_entity.type
_entity.pdbx_description
1 polymer ?
#
loop_
_entity_poly.entity_id
_entity_poly.type
_entity_poly.pdbx_seq_one_letter_code
_entity_poly.pdbx_strand_id
1 'polypeptide(L)'
;MAFRNKSTFNLLISLTVYKLCSFQSLIRISPKLISATEKLKLNGPLYWMIRHTFFKHFCGGENEKDVIPTIKSLHSENIGSILDLSVESDLVHEGGNKSLMYESIRLKQDDIAAKIIKGIEIARNVPQSFVALKVTSLVPPILLESISKVLKGIDSSLNSIVVDPGNITYEEFEKIVLHLPNGDSICKSDIVTLYENIEESGIVDCLQVKAFLHPLNSDISYFFIKKDLLTNDCIQELKTAIQRLDNINSFAKENGVKLMYDAEQSYFQPAIDLLTFYFSKSWNKSTNLPIIFSTYQMYLKESFSKLKNDVKLSQRFDYTFAAKIVRGAYMVSENNLAQTLSRPKIIHESIEDTHKSYDDAVSFLLDMKKSSRNGIQFMVATHNISSMTKTIKKAEDLSLSIKDDSSVSFGQLLGMCDFMSYDLSRKGYKVYKYVPYGPLQEVIPYLMRRAQENSSILGTSGHDQYFIRQELQNRFFGLSKWKRIFEYQNEDKIKPSNTLRPYLNAVRSTISAAICIQNFASQVVERHNKPEVEVGKEIILNPVTISRNENERVLIEASINSIRVSIRIKQADDTEKLLCHKFTRFLMQRAEHFIILRRKPVEGYDLSFLITNFHTEQMYRHKIVDFVITFMEEVDKEISDMKLTLNARARIFCRYVCIRGVHQLSSLTSSVTLNLVLSLRKLVSLLLSAYIFDNPISVNGWVGCVIASLGTILYSMADIKRKKE
;
A
#
# COMPACT_ATOMS: atom_id res chain seq x y z
N MET A 1 -3.31 -6.14 -14.56
CA MET A 1 -3.87 -4.89 -13.99
C MET A 1 -3.70 -4.93 -12.47
N ALA A 2 -3.04 -3.94 -11.85
CA ALA A 2 -2.59 -4.00 -10.45
C ALA A 2 -3.69 -4.14 -9.38
N PHE A 3 -4.98 -4.02 -9.73
CA PHE A 3 -6.08 -4.02 -8.74
C PHE A 3 -7.20 -5.01 -9.05
N ARG A 4 -6.96 -6.01 -9.91
CA ARG A 4 -8.00 -6.93 -10.42
C ARG A 4 -8.83 -7.58 -9.31
N ASN A 5 -8.20 -7.97 -8.19
CA ASN A 5 -8.87 -8.69 -7.10
C ASN A 5 -9.48 -7.76 -6.04
N LYS A 6 -9.27 -6.44 -6.11
CA LYS A 6 -9.95 -5.50 -5.20
C LYS A 6 -11.35 -5.18 -5.72
N SER A 7 -12.35 -5.16 -4.85
CA SER A 7 -13.71 -4.73 -5.23
C SER A 7 -13.76 -3.22 -5.52
N THR A 8 -14.71 -2.80 -6.36
CA THR A 8 -14.90 -1.37 -6.70
C THR A 8 -15.18 -0.53 -5.44
N PHE A 9 -15.91 -1.10 -4.48
CA PHE A 9 -16.18 -0.47 -3.19
C PHE A 9 -14.89 -0.26 -2.37
N ASN A 10 -14.00 -1.25 -2.31
CA ASN A 10 -12.73 -1.12 -1.60
C ASN A 10 -11.80 -0.08 -2.27
N LEU A 11 -11.84 0.04 -3.59
CA LEU A 11 -11.11 1.08 -4.33
C LEU A 11 -11.66 2.49 -4.02
N LEU A 12 -12.98 2.64 -3.91
CA LEU A 12 -13.60 3.90 -3.49
C LEU A 12 -13.21 4.28 -2.05
N ILE A 13 -13.25 3.32 -1.11
CA ILE A 13 -12.77 3.55 0.27
C ILE A 13 -11.32 4.01 0.26
N SER A 14 -10.46 3.34 -0.51
CA SER A 14 -9.04 3.69 -0.61
C SER A 14 -8.86 5.14 -1.10
N LEU A 15 -9.58 5.57 -2.13
CA LEU A 15 -9.55 6.97 -2.57
C LEU A 15 -10.05 7.95 -1.50
N THR A 16 -11.11 7.61 -0.77
CA THR A 16 -11.61 8.43 0.33
C THR A 16 -10.56 8.59 1.42
N VAL A 17 -9.93 7.50 1.85
CA VAL A 17 -8.86 7.52 2.87
C VAL A 17 -7.69 8.38 2.41
N TYR A 18 -7.22 8.21 1.16
CA TYR A 18 -6.16 9.04 0.61
C TYR A 18 -6.53 10.53 0.57
N LYS A 19 -7.78 10.85 0.22
CA LYS A 19 -8.27 12.23 0.22
C LYS A 19 -8.31 12.79 1.64
N LEU A 20 -8.75 12.01 2.62
CA LEU A 20 -8.74 12.40 4.04
C LEU A 20 -7.32 12.65 4.56
N CYS A 21 -6.35 11.80 4.21
CA CYS A 21 -4.95 11.99 4.59
C CYS A 21 -4.35 13.28 4.00
N SER A 22 -4.79 13.70 2.81
CA SER A 22 -4.31 14.94 2.18
C SER A 22 -4.69 16.22 2.94
N PHE A 23 -5.67 16.16 3.86
CA PHE A 23 -6.06 17.30 4.69
C PHE A 23 -5.20 17.38 5.96
N GLN A 24 -4.04 18.04 5.88
CA GLN A 24 -3.08 18.13 6.98
C GLN A 24 -3.68 18.67 8.29
N SER A 25 -4.58 19.65 8.24
CA SER A 25 -5.26 20.20 9.42
C SER A 25 -6.07 19.14 10.17
N LEU A 26 -6.74 18.24 9.44
CA LEU A 26 -7.52 17.16 10.02
C LEU A 26 -6.61 16.17 10.76
N ILE A 27 -5.51 15.76 10.11
CA ILE A 27 -4.54 14.81 10.70
C ILE A 27 -3.85 15.39 11.93
N ARG A 28 -3.58 16.70 11.96
CA ARG A 28 -2.98 17.36 13.13
C ARG A 28 -3.94 17.43 14.33
N ILE A 29 -5.25 17.60 14.08
CA ILE A 29 -6.27 17.72 15.15
C ILE A 29 -6.79 16.35 15.60
N SER A 30 -6.65 15.30 14.79
CA SER A 30 -7.20 13.97 15.09
C SER A 30 -6.83 13.38 16.46
N PRO A 31 -5.58 13.51 17.00
CA PRO A 31 -5.28 13.01 18.35
C PRO A 31 -6.17 13.66 19.42
N LYS A 32 -6.29 14.98 19.35
CA LYS A 32 -7.08 15.78 20.28
C LYS A 32 -8.56 15.44 20.16
N LEU A 33 -9.06 15.29 18.93
CA LEU A 33 -10.44 14.91 18.67
C LEU A 33 -10.77 13.53 19.27
N ILE A 34 -9.94 12.52 19.02
CA ILE A 34 -10.14 11.17 19.57
C ILE A 34 -10.18 11.24 21.10
N SER A 35 -9.15 11.83 21.73
CA SER A 35 -9.09 11.94 23.19
C SER A 35 -10.27 12.73 23.81
N ALA A 36 -10.74 13.78 23.14
CA ALA A 36 -11.91 14.55 23.60
C ALA A 36 -13.19 13.72 23.51
N THR A 37 -13.40 12.99 22.40
CA THR A 37 -14.58 12.14 22.24
C THR A 37 -14.60 10.96 23.22
N GLU A 38 -13.44 10.42 23.58
CA GLU A 38 -13.32 9.37 24.60
C GLU A 38 -13.65 9.89 25.99
N LYS A 39 -13.10 11.07 26.36
CA LYS A 39 -13.43 11.73 27.63
C LYS A 39 -14.92 12.05 27.75
N LEU A 40 -15.54 12.45 26.65
CA LEU A 40 -16.98 12.74 26.58
C LEU A 40 -17.86 11.49 26.37
N LYS A 41 -17.27 10.29 26.23
CA LYS A 41 -17.97 9.02 25.91
C LYS A 41 -18.86 9.08 24.65
N LEU A 42 -18.53 9.96 23.69
CA LEU A 42 -19.23 10.13 22.39
C LEU A 42 -18.46 9.52 21.22
N ASN A 43 -17.63 8.51 21.49
CA ASN A 43 -16.69 7.94 20.53
C ASN A 43 -17.33 7.02 19.47
N GLY A 44 -18.57 6.55 19.66
CA GLY A 44 -19.25 5.60 18.78
C GLY A 44 -19.22 5.96 17.28
N PRO A 45 -19.73 7.13 16.86
CA PRO A 45 -19.72 7.54 15.44
C PRO A 45 -18.32 7.69 14.85
N LEU A 46 -17.37 8.22 15.64
CA LEU A 46 -15.99 8.40 15.22
C LEU A 46 -15.32 7.05 14.97
N TYR A 47 -15.45 6.12 15.92
CA TYR A 47 -14.89 4.77 15.82
C TYR A 47 -15.55 3.98 14.68
N TRP A 48 -16.86 4.13 14.46
CA TRP A 48 -17.55 3.56 13.30
C TRP A 48 -16.95 4.07 11.99
N MET A 49 -16.72 5.38 11.87
CA MET A 49 -16.08 5.96 10.68
C MET A 49 -14.67 5.42 10.49
N ILE A 50 -13.83 5.42 11.53
CA ILE A 50 -12.44 4.90 11.45
C ILE A 50 -12.43 3.44 11.04
N ARG A 51 -13.32 2.61 11.64
CA ARG A 51 -13.45 1.17 11.34
C ARG A 51 -13.77 0.91 9.87
N HIS A 52 -14.73 1.65 9.31
CA HIS A 52 -15.17 1.44 7.93
C HIS A 52 -14.34 2.18 6.87
N THR A 53 -13.32 2.96 7.28
CA THR A 53 -12.44 3.70 6.37
C THR A 53 -10.97 3.31 6.58
N PHE A 54 -10.25 4.00 7.47
CA PHE A 54 -8.82 3.84 7.73
C PHE A 54 -8.46 2.42 8.15
N PHE A 55 -9.20 1.84 9.10
CA PHE A 55 -8.93 0.50 9.59
C PHE A 55 -9.06 -0.54 8.46
N LYS A 56 -10.18 -0.53 7.74
CA LYS A 56 -10.41 -1.44 6.60
C LYS A 56 -9.38 -1.27 5.46
N HIS A 57 -8.76 -0.11 5.34
CA HIS A 57 -7.76 0.15 4.31
C HIS A 57 -6.34 -0.27 4.71
N PHE A 58 -5.93 -0.02 5.96
CA PHE A 58 -4.57 -0.24 6.45
C PHE A 58 -4.37 -1.50 7.31
N CYS A 59 -5.45 -2.15 7.76
CA CYS A 59 -5.40 -3.30 8.66
C CYS A 59 -6.06 -4.53 8.02
N GLY A 60 -5.58 -5.70 8.39
CA GLY A 60 -6.06 -6.99 7.89
C GLY A 60 -7.28 -7.54 8.61
N GLY A 61 -7.56 -7.11 9.85
CA GLY A 61 -8.66 -7.60 10.67
C GLY A 61 -8.54 -7.20 12.14
N GLU A 62 -9.54 -7.52 12.98
CA GLU A 62 -9.49 -7.23 14.43
C GLU A 62 -8.94 -8.36 15.28
N ASN A 63 -8.89 -9.57 14.73
CA ASN A 63 -8.45 -10.78 15.40
C ASN A 63 -7.83 -11.76 14.38
N GLU A 64 -7.38 -12.89 14.90
CA GLU A 64 -6.71 -13.95 14.16
C GLU A 64 -7.58 -14.56 13.06
N LYS A 65 -8.91 -14.59 13.20
CA LYS A 65 -9.80 -15.10 12.15
C LYS A 65 -10.01 -14.09 11.03
N ASP A 66 -10.11 -12.81 11.39
CA ASP A 66 -10.37 -11.72 10.46
C ASP A 66 -9.19 -11.43 9.53
N VAL A 67 -7.95 -11.74 9.95
CA VAL A 67 -6.75 -11.52 9.12
C VAL A 67 -6.60 -12.56 7.99
N ILE A 68 -7.17 -13.76 8.15
CA ILE A 68 -7.02 -14.89 7.21
C ILE A 68 -7.47 -14.55 5.77
N PRO A 69 -8.65 -13.93 5.53
CA PRO A 69 -9.07 -13.53 4.19
C PRO A 69 -8.08 -12.57 3.52
N THR A 70 -7.48 -11.66 4.29
CA THR A 70 -6.52 -10.67 3.78
C THR A 70 -5.24 -11.34 3.32
N ILE A 71 -4.64 -12.22 4.14
CA ILE A 71 -3.41 -12.92 3.77
C ILE A 71 -3.60 -13.91 2.62
N LYS A 72 -4.77 -14.58 2.54
CA LYS A 72 -5.10 -15.47 1.40
C LYS A 72 -5.26 -14.68 0.10
N SER A 73 -5.87 -13.50 0.17
CA SER A 73 -6.00 -12.60 -0.97
C SER A 73 -4.63 -12.14 -1.49
N LEU A 74 -3.72 -11.76 -0.59
CA LEU A 74 -2.34 -11.41 -0.95
C LEU A 74 -1.59 -12.60 -1.56
N HIS A 75 -1.71 -13.77 -0.94
CA HIS A 75 -1.05 -14.98 -1.42
C HIS A 75 -1.51 -15.38 -2.84
N SER A 76 -2.79 -15.18 -3.17
CA SER A 76 -3.33 -15.42 -4.53
C SER A 76 -2.66 -14.58 -5.61
N GLU A 77 -2.01 -13.46 -5.24
CA GLU A 77 -1.24 -12.58 -6.13
C GLU A 77 0.27 -12.79 -5.96
N ASN A 78 0.69 -13.93 -5.39
CA ASN A 78 2.09 -14.28 -5.08
C ASN A 78 2.79 -13.24 -4.19
N ILE A 79 2.02 -12.57 -3.32
CA ILE A 79 2.53 -11.63 -2.32
C ILE A 79 2.46 -12.30 -0.95
N GLY A 80 3.60 -12.38 -0.27
CA GLY A 80 3.69 -12.87 1.10
C GLY A 80 3.11 -11.88 2.11
N SER A 81 2.89 -12.34 3.33
CA SER A 81 2.33 -11.51 4.41
C SER A 81 3.24 -11.49 5.62
N ILE A 82 3.38 -10.33 6.27
CA ILE A 82 4.00 -10.21 7.58
C ILE A 82 2.85 -9.87 8.53
N LEU A 83 2.42 -10.84 9.32
CA LEU A 83 1.35 -10.65 10.29
C LEU A 83 1.89 -9.84 11.47
N ASP A 84 1.24 -8.73 11.77
CA ASP A 84 1.60 -7.84 12.88
C ASP A 84 0.43 -7.73 13.83
N LEU A 85 0.56 -8.36 15.00
CA LEU A 85 -0.34 -8.11 16.10
C LEU A 85 -0.04 -6.71 16.62
N SER A 86 -0.84 -5.72 16.22
CA SER A 86 -0.55 -4.30 16.41
C SER A 86 -0.86 -3.86 17.84
N VAL A 87 -0.10 -4.41 18.78
CA VAL A 87 -0.12 -4.11 20.21
C VAL A 87 1.25 -3.59 20.59
N GLU A 88 1.31 -2.33 21.01
CA GLU A 88 2.52 -1.69 21.52
C GLU A 88 2.29 -1.22 22.95
N SER A 89 3.32 -1.30 23.78
CA SER A 89 3.29 -0.80 25.16
C SER A 89 4.42 0.22 25.32
N ASP A 90 4.08 1.42 25.77
CA ASP A 90 5.08 2.44 26.14
C ASP A 90 5.20 2.53 27.67
N LEU A 91 6.09 3.39 28.16
CA LEU A 91 6.27 3.63 29.60
C LEU A 91 4.96 4.14 30.23
N VAL A 92 4.33 3.31 31.05
CA VAL A 92 3.21 3.73 31.91
C VAL A 92 3.79 4.25 33.22
N HIS A 93 3.70 5.56 33.45
CA HIS A 93 4.00 6.15 34.76
C HIS A 93 2.78 6.02 35.67
N GLU A 94 2.67 4.90 36.38
CA GLU A 94 1.69 4.76 37.46
C GLU A 94 2.40 4.56 38.81
N GLY A 95 2.06 5.42 39.76
CA GLY A 95 2.51 5.31 41.14
C GLY A 95 1.76 4.17 41.83
N GLY A 96 2.47 3.09 42.16
CA GLY A 96 1.89 1.91 42.80
C GLY A 96 2.95 0.92 43.27
N ASN A 97 2.51 -0.16 43.91
CA ASN A 97 3.38 -1.24 44.34
C ASN A 97 3.97 -1.97 43.11
N LYS A 98 5.30 -1.90 42.96
CA LYS A 98 6.04 -2.47 41.81
C LYS A 98 5.77 -3.97 41.60
N SER A 99 5.54 -4.74 42.67
CA SER A 99 5.32 -6.19 42.56
C SER A 99 3.98 -6.52 41.87
N LEU A 100 2.89 -5.90 42.32
CA LEU A 100 1.56 -6.03 41.70
C LEU A 100 1.55 -5.50 40.25
N MET A 101 2.34 -4.45 39.98
CA MET A 101 2.52 -3.93 38.62
C MET A 101 3.13 -4.97 37.69
N TYR A 102 4.25 -5.60 38.07
CA TYR A 102 4.90 -6.64 37.26
C TYR A 102 3.99 -7.85 37.05
N GLU A 103 3.23 -8.29 38.05
CA GLU A 103 2.28 -9.39 37.91
C GLU A 103 1.21 -9.10 36.84
N SER A 104 0.60 -7.91 36.89
CA SER A 104 -0.39 -7.48 35.89
C SER A 104 0.20 -7.35 34.47
N ILE A 105 1.47 -6.93 34.37
CA ILE A 105 2.19 -6.82 33.11
C ILE A 105 2.46 -8.22 32.54
N ARG A 106 2.89 -9.17 33.37
CA ARG A 106 3.17 -10.56 32.95
C ARG A 106 1.94 -11.23 32.35
N LEU A 107 0.78 -11.12 33.01
CA LEU A 107 -0.47 -11.70 32.50
C LEU A 107 -0.83 -11.17 31.11
N LYS A 108 -0.65 -9.86 30.88
CA LYS A 108 -0.87 -9.26 29.56
C LYS A 108 0.14 -9.76 28.53
N GLN A 109 1.41 -9.86 28.90
CA GLN A 109 2.48 -10.34 28.02
C GLN A 109 2.30 -11.82 27.63
N ASP A 110 1.81 -12.64 28.56
CA ASP A 110 1.51 -14.06 28.29
C ASP A 110 0.29 -14.21 27.38
N ASP A 111 -0.75 -13.38 27.52
CA ASP A 111 -1.87 -13.32 26.57
C ASP A 111 -1.40 -12.90 25.16
N ILE A 112 -0.54 -11.87 25.08
CA ILE A 112 0.05 -11.42 23.81
C ILE A 112 0.91 -12.52 23.18
N ALA A 113 1.73 -13.20 23.97
CA ALA A 113 2.53 -14.34 23.50
C ALA A 113 1.64 -15.46 22.93
N ALA A 114 0.55 -15.79 23.60
CA ALA A 114 -0.42 -16.78 23.11
C ALA A 114 -1.07 -16.35 21.78
N LYS A 115 -1.40 -15.07 21.61
CA LYS A 115 -1.91 -14.51 20.35
C LYS A 115 -0.87 -14.55 19.23
N ILE A 116 0.39 -14.30 19.54
CA ILE A 116 1.51 -14.43 18.58
C ILE A 116 1.69 -15.87 18.13
N ILE A 117 1.60 -16.84 19.05
CA ILE A 117 1.62 -18.28 18.72
C ILE A 117 0.49 -18.63 17.75
N LYS A 118 -0.74 -18.15 17.98
CA LYS A 118 -1.84 -18.32 17.00
C LYS A 118 -1.54 -17.63 15.66
N GLY A 119 -0.89 -16.48 15.68
CA GLY A 119 -0.40 -15.80 14.48
C GLY A 119 0.59 -16.67 13.69
N ILE A 120 1.48 -17.37 14.38
CA ILE A 120 2.43 -18.34 13.78
C ILE A 120 1.67 -19.53 13.16
N GLU A 121 0.66 -20.08 13.84
CA GLU A 121 -0.19 -21.14 13.29
C GLU A 121 -0.90 -20.71 12.01
N ILE A 122 -1.40 -19.47 11.96
CA ILE A 122 -2.00 -18.91 10.75
C ILE A 122 -0.96 -18.75 9.64
N ALA A 123 0.20 -18.20 9.97
CA ALA A 123 1.29 -17.99 9.03
C ALA A 123 1.80 -19.30 8.43
N ARG A 124 1.84 -20.39 9.21
CA ARG A 124 2.18 -21.74 8.72
C ARG A 124 1.25 -22.20 7.61
N ASN A 125 -0.04 -21.91 7.74
CA ASN A 125 -1.07 -22.35 6.80
C ASN A 125 -1.11 -21.54 5.49
N VAL A 126 -0.36 -20.43 5.40
CA VAL A 126 -0.26 -19.59 4.20
C VAL A 126 1.22 -19.41 3.85
N PRO A 127 1.73 -20.11 2.82
CA PRO A 127 3.15 -20.06 2.45
C PRO A 127 3.65 -18.62 2.24
N GLN A 128 4.95 -18.40 2.47
CA GLN A 128 5.59 -17.07 2.39
C GLN A 128 4.99 -16.07 3.41
N SER A 129 4.82 -16.50 4.65
CA SER A 129 4.38 -15.65 5.75
C SER A 129 5.44 -15.46 6.82
N PHE A 130 5.46 -14.27 7.40
CA PHE A 130 6.26 -13.87 8.57
C PHE A 130 5.30 -13.49 9.69
N VAL A 131 5.80 -13.48 10.92
CA VAL A 131 5.16 -12.83 12.07
C VAL A 131 6.09 -11.75 12.61
N ALA A 132 5.57 -10.54 12.79
CA ALA A 132 6.28 -9.45 13.42
C ALA A 132 6.13 -9.53 14.94
N LEU A 133 7.21 -9.21 15.65
CA LEU A 133 7.28 -9.19 17.10
C LEU A 133 7.66 -7.79 17.56
N LYS A 134 6.82 -7.20 18.41
CA LYS A 134 7.18 -6.01 19.19
C LYS A 134 7.68 -6.46 20.54
N VAL A 135 8.94 -6.14 20.85
CA VAL A 135 9.57 -6.64 22.08
C VAL A 135 8.98 -5.94 23.30
N THR A 136 8.56 -4.67 23.17
CA THR A 136 7.88 -3.92 24.24
C THR A 136 6.56 -4.56 24.69
N SER A 137 5.90 -5.36 23.85
CA SER A 137 4.67 -6.07 24.21
C SER A 137 4.92 -7.42 24.89
N LEU A 138 6.18 -7.87 24.94
CA LEU A 138 6.59 -9.18 25.48
C LEU A 138 7.59 -9.07 26.64
N VAL A 139 8.21 -7.90 26.79
CA VAL A 139 9.19 -7.57 27.82
C VAL A 139 8.81 -6.24 28.45
N PRO A 140 8.84 -6.10 29.79
CA PRO A 140 8.42 -4.86 30.44
C PRO A 140 9.21 -3.65 29.89
N PRO A 141 8.54 -2.57 29.43
CA PRO A 141 9.22 -1.42 28.84
C PRO A 141 10.28 -0.78 29.76
N ILE A 142 10.00 -0.72 31.07
CA ILE A 142 10.94 -0.20 32.08
C ILE A 142 12.23 -1.04 32.11
N LEU A 143 12.11 -2.36 31.98
CA LEU A 143 13.27 -3.26 31.95
C LEU A 143 14.10 -3.04 30.67
N LEU A 144 13.44 -2.89 29.52
CA LEU A 144 14.12 -2.58 28.25
C LEU A 144 14.87 -1.24 28.30
N GLU A 145 14.27 -0.23 28.93
CA GLU A 145 14.91 1.07 29.13
C GLU A 145 16.15 0.95 30.02
N SER A 146 16.05 0.24 31.16
CA SER A 146 17.17 0.00 32.07
C SER A 146 18.32 -0.73 31.39
N ILE A 147 18.03 -1.83 30.67
CA ILE A 147 19.04 -2.56 29.89
C ILE A 147 19.68 -1.64 28.85
N SER A 148 18.88 -0.84 28.14
CA SER A 148 19.39 0.09 27.14
C SER A 148 20.32 1.15 27.72
N LYS A 149 20.02 1.65 28.92
CA LYS A 149 20.90 2.58 29.66
C LYS A 149 22.23 1.93 30.04
N VAL A 150 22.19 0.67 30.51
CA VAL A 150 23.41 -0.10 30.81
C VAL A 150 24.28 -0.24 29.56
N LEU A 151 23.71 -0.65 28.43
CA LEU A 151 24.45 -0.84 27.18
C LEU A 151 25.06 0.46 26.66
N LYS A 152 24.35 1.58 26.74
CA LYS A 152 24.90 2.90 26.39
C LYS A 152 26.03 3.33 27.33
N GLY A 153 25.97 2.94 28.61
CA GLY A 153 27.06 3.12 29.55
C GLY A 153 28.32 2.37 29.12
N ILE A 154 28.18 1.10 28.72
CA ILE A 154 29.28 0.28 28.19
C ILE A 154 29.86 0.89 26.92
N ASP A 155 29.02 1.33 25.98
CA ASP A 155 29.46 2.01 24.76
C ASP A 155 30.26 3.29 25.08
N SER A 156 29.81 4.05 26.08
CA SER A 156 30.50 5.27 26.51
C SER A 156 31.86 4.96 27.14
N SER A 157 31.95 3.91 27.96
CA SER A 157 33.21 3.45 28.55
C SER A 157 34.18 2.92 27.49
N LEU A 158 33.69 2.17 26.50
CA LEU A 158 34.52 1.69 25.39
C LEU A 158 35.10 2.87 24.60
N ASN A 159 34.27 3.86 24.27
CA ASN A 159 34.73 5.02 23.50
C ASN A 159 35.69 5.94 24.28
N SER A 160 35.67 5.93 25.61
CA SER A 160 36.54 6.77 26.43
C SER A 160 37.84 6.09 26.88
N ILE A 161 37.84 4.76 27.02
CA ILE A 161 38.96 3.98 27.56
C ILE A 161 39.80 3.37 26.44
N VAL A 162 39.18 2.83 25.39
CA VAL A 162 39.86 2.02 24.38
C VAL A 162 40.61 2.92 23.39
N VAL A 163 41.91 2.68 23.23
CA VAL A 163 42.76 3.40 22.27
C VAL A 163 42.66 2.78 20.87
N ASP A 164 42.75 1.45 20.78
CA ASP A 164 42.58 0.69 19.53
C ASP A 164 41.33 -0.19 19.60
N PRO A 165 40.23 0.19 18.90
CA PRO A 165 39.00 -0.60 18.88
C PRO A 165 39.16 -2.03 18.35
N GLY A 166 40.24 -2.33 17.63
CA GLY A 166 40.55 -3.64 17.08
C GLY A 166 41.35 -4.56 18.01
N ASN A 167 41.89 -4.04 19.13
CA ASN A 167 42.70 -4.81 20.07
C ASN A 167 42.63 -4.19 21.47
N ILE A 168 41.80 -4.78 22.35
CA ILE A 168 41.60 -4.33 23.73
C ILE A 168 42.54 -5.10 24.64
N THR A 169 43.42 -4.38 25.32
CA THR A 169 44.32 -4.94 26.33
C THR A 169 43.56 -5.34 27.60
N TYR A 170 44.13 -6.26 28.39
CA TYR A 170 43.57 -6.62 29.69
C TYR A 170 43.35 -5.40 30.61
N GLU A 171 44.29 -4.45 30.62
CA GLU A 171 44.19 -3.22 31.44
C GLU A 171 43.02 -2.32 31.02
N GLU A 172 42.78 -2.18 29.72
CA GLU A 172 41.61 -1.46 29.19
C GLU A 172 40.32 -2.22 29.54
N PHE A 173 40.32 -3.54 29.40
CA PHE A 173 39.17 -4.39 29.73
C PHE A 173 38.81 -4.33 31.22
N GLU A 174 39.80 -4.43 32.12
CA GLU A 174 39.62 -4.30 33.57
C GLU A 174 38.97 -2.95 33.89
N LYS A 175 39.48 -1.85 33.31
CA LYS A 175 38.87 -0.52 33.48
C LYS A 175 37.42 -0.50 33.00
N ILE A 176 37.10 -1.11 31.85
CA ILE A 176 35.73 -1.16 31.34
C ILE A 176 34.80 -1.91 32.32
N VAL A 177 35.24 -3.06 32.84
CA VAL A 177 34.46 -3.88 33.79
C VAL A 177 34.25 -3.14 35.12
N LEU A 178 35.26 -2.40 35.60
CA LEU A 178 35.14 -1.59 36.81
C LEU A 178 34.17 -0.40 36.66
N HIS A 179 33.93 0.10 35.44
CA HIS A 179 32.92 1.14 35.19
C HIS A 179 31.48 0.60 35.13
N LEU A 180 31.27 -0.72 35.23
CA LEU A 180 29.94 -1.31 35.25
C LEU A 180 29.17 -0.96 36.53
N PRO A 181 27.83 -1.10 36.54
CA PRO A 181 27.01 -0.70 37.69
C PRO A 181 27.44 -1.31 39.03
N ASN A 182 27.94 -2.55 39.03
CA ASN A 182 28.47 -3.25 40.21
C ASN A 182 30.00 -3.45 40.15
N GLY A 183 30.71 -2.69 39.30
CA GLY A 183 32.12 -2.90 38.98
C GLY A 183 33.04 -2.96 40.20
N ASP A 184 32.81 -2.09 41.18
CA ASP A 184 33.60 -1.99 42.42
C ASP A 184 33.56 -3.26 43.29
N SER A 185 32.54 -4.11 43.11
CA SER A 185 32.33 -5.34 43.89
C SER A 185 32.77 -6.61 43.15
N ILE A 186 33.28 -6.48 41.92
CA ILE A 186 33.71 -7.62 41.10
C ILE A 186 35.12 -8.04 41.52
N CYS A 187 35.31 -9.33 41.78
CA CYS A 187 36.62 -9.88 42.13
C CYS A 187 37.54 -9.86 40.90
N LYS A 188 38.82 -9.52 41.08
CA LYS A 188 39.81 -9.54 39.99
C LYS A 188 39.91 -10.89 39.28
N SER A 189 39.75 -11.99 40.02
CA SER A 189 39.69 -13.35 39.46
C SER A 189 38.59 -13.51 38.40
N ASP A 190 37.43 -12.89 38.62
CA ASP A 190 36.28 -12.98 37.73
C ASP A 190 36.55 -12.17 36.44
N ILE A 191 37.23 -11.02 36.56
CA ILE A 191 37.65 -10.19 35.42
C ILE A 191 38.67 -10.94 34.55
N VAL A 192 39.67 -11.57 35.17
CA VAL A 192 40.67 -12.41 34.48
C VAL A 192 39.97 -13.54 33.73
N THR A 193 39.14 -14.32 34.43
CA THR A 193 38.39 -15.44 33.82
C THR A 193 37.53 -14.97 32.64
N LEU A 194 36.87 -13.81 32.77
CA LEU A 194 36.08 -13.25 31.68
C LEU A 194 36.94 -12.81 30.48
N TYR A 195 38.09 -12.19 30.72
CA TYR A 195 39.01 -11.79 29.65
C TYR A 195 39.55 -13.01 28.90
N GLU A 196 40.03 -14.02 29.65
CA GLU A 196 40.54 -15.29 29.09
C GLU A 196 39.47 -15.99 28.24
N ASN A 197 38.22 -16.06 28.70
CA ASN A 197 37.11 -16.64 27.92
C ASN A 197 36.86 -15.91 26.58
N ILE A 198 37.02 -14.59 26.56
CA ILE A 198 36.87 -13.78 25.34
C ILE A 198 38.08 -13.99 24.41
N GLU A 199 39.28 -14.03 24.98
CA GLU A 199 40.54 -14.26 24.26
C GLU A 199 40.61 -15.67 23.63
N GLU A 200 40.15 -16.70 24.33
CA GLU A 200 40.02 -18.06 23.78
C GLU A 200 39.09 -18.10 22.56
N SER A 201 38.12 -17.18 22.50
CA SER A 201 37.20 -17.05 21.37
C SER A 201 37.79 -16.24 20.20
N GLY A 202 39.00 -15.67 20.33
CA GLY A 202 39.72 -14.93 19.30
C GLY A 202 40.25 -13.56 19.75
N ILE A 203 40.38 -12.62 18.81
CA ILE A 203 40.90 -11.27 19.08
C ILE A 203 39.91 -10.48 19.93
N VAL A 204 40.32 -10.10 21.14
CA VAL A 204 39.57 -9.22 22.04
C VAL A 204 39.48 -7.82 21.43
N ASP A 205 38.34 -7.51 20.83
CA ASP A 205 38.05 -6.21 20.23
C ASP A 205 36.73 -5.63 20.76
N CYS A 206 36.44 -4.37 20.40
CA CYS A 206 35.21 -3.69 20.84
C CYS A 206 33.94 -4.46 20.48
N LEU A 207 33.93 -5.20 19.36
CA LEU A 207 32.75 -5.97 18.93
C LEU A 207 32.58 -7.21 19.81
N GLN A 208 33.68 -7.90 20.10
CA GLN A 208 33.67 -9.08 20.95
C GLN A 208 33.28 -8.71 22.38
N VAL A 209 33.87 -7.65 22.96
CA VAL A 209 33.51 -7.18 24.31
C VAL A 209 32.02 -6.86 24.39
N LYS A 210 31.44 -6.14 23.42
CA LYS A 210 29.99 -5.86 23.40
C LYS A 210 29.12 -7.13 23.26
N ALA A 211 29.62 -8.15 22.56
CA ALA A 211 28.90 -9.41 22.37
C ALA A 211 28.90 -10.31 23.62
N PHE A 212 29.83 -10.12 24.56
CA PHE A 212 29.93 -10.91 25.79
C PHE A 212 29.52 -10.12 27.05
N LEU A 213 29.84 -8.83 27.10
CA LEU A 213 29.64 -7.96 28.27
C LEU A 213 28.23 -7.35 28.27
N HIS A 214 27.24 -8.15 28.67
CA HIS A 214 25.84 -7.72 28.70
C HIS A 214 25.00 -8.50 29.73
N PRO A 215 23.85 -7.96 30.20
CA PRO A 215 23.06 -8.57 31.27
C PRO A 215 22.36 -9.90 30.90
N LEU A 216 22.25 -10.24 29.61
CA LEU A 216 21.70 -11.53 29.17
C LEU A 216 22.69 -12.70 29.38
N ASN A 217 23.97 -12.43 29.67
CA ASN A 217 24.95 -13.45 29.93
C ASN A 217 24.79 -13.89 31.39
N SER A 218 24.36 -15.14 31.61
CA SER A 218 24.04 -15.69 32.92
C SER A 218 25.21 -15.55 33.89
N ASP A 219 26.42 -15.78 33.38
CA ASP A 219 27.64 -15.94 34.17
C ASP A 219 28.11 -14.62 34.76
N ILE A 220 27.74 -13.50 34.13
CA ILE A 220 28.13 -12.16 34.55
C ILE A 220 26.95 -11.22 34.79
N SER A 221 25.72 -11.76 34.80
CA SER A 221 24.49 -10.97 34.99
C SER A 221 24.52 -10.15 36.31
N TYR A 222 25.23 -10.65 37.32
CA TYR A 222 25.42 -9.97 38.61
C TYR A 222 26.31 -8.72 38.55
N PHE A 223 27.14 -8.57 37.51
CA PHE A 223 27.96 -7.36 37.28
C PHE A 223 27.12 -6.11 37.01
N PHE A 224 25.87 -6.31 36.60
CA PHE A 224 24.97 -5.24 36.19
C PHE A 224 23.97 -4.85 37.29
N ILE A 225 23.96 -5.56 38.42
CA ILE A 225 23.01 -5.31 39.52
C ILE A 225 23.37 -3.99 40.22
N LYS A 226 22.46 -3.02 40.19
CA LYS A 226 22.56 -1.76 40.93
C LYS A 226 21.16 -1.30 41.30
N LYS A 227 20.98 -0.91 42.57
CA LYS A 227 19.68 -0.61 43.21
C LYS A 227 18.75 0.28 42.37
N ASP A 228 19.32 1.23 41.63
CA ASP A 228 18.58 2.23 40.85
C ASP A 228 18.53 1.98 39.34
N LEU A 229 19.15 0.89 38.84
CA LEU A 229 19.25 0.61 37.41
C LEU A 229 18.71 -0.78 37.03
N LEU A 230 19.34 -1.85 37.55
CA LEU A 230 18.89 -3.23 37.41
C LEU A 230 18.91 -3.90 38.78
N THR A 231 17.75 -4.26 39.30
CA THR A 231 17.62 -5.00 40.57
C THR A 231 17.66 -6.51 40.33
N ASN A 232 17.77 -7.30 41.41
CA ASN A 232 17.60 -8.76 41.32
C ASN A 232 16.26 -9.15 40.68
N ASP A 233 15.18 -8.43 41.02
CA ASP A 233 13.86 -8.64 40.40
C ASP A 233 13.88 -8.38 38.90
N CYS A 234 14.64 -7.36 38.45
CA CYS A 234 14.81 -7.07 37.02
C CYS A 234 15.54 -8.21 36.30
N ILE A 235 16.56 -8.81 36.92
CA ILE A 235 17.26 -9.97 36.35
C ILE A 235 16.33 -11.19 36.29
N GLN A 236 15.51 -11.41 37.31
CA GLN A 236 14.52 -12.48 37.29
C GLN A 236 13.45 -12.27 36.20
N GLU A 237 12.96 -11.04 36.05
CA GLU A 237 12.04 -10.65 34.99
C GLU A 237 12.66 -10.83 33.61
N LEU A 238 13.95 -10.48 33.45
CA LEU A 238 14.70 -10.70 32.22
C LEU A 238 14.77 -12.19 31.86
N LYS A 239 15.03 -13.07 32.83
CA LYS A 239 15.00 -14.53 32.61
C LYS A 239 13.61 -14.99 32.15
N THR A 240 12.54 -14.50 32.77
CA THR A 240 11.16 -14.83 32.35
C THR A 240 10.88 -14.34 30.93
N ALA A 241 11.30 -13.12 30.60
CA ALA A 241 11.18 -12.55 29.25
C ALA A 241 11.95 -13.35 28.19
N ILE A 242 13.19 -13.77 28.50
CA ILE A 242 13.99 -14.63 27.62
C ILE A 242 13.28 -15.95 27.38
N GLN A 243 12.79 -16.63 28.43
CA GLN A 243 12.07 -17.89 28.28
C GLN A 243 10.81 -17.75 27.40
N ARG A 244 10.06 -16.66 27.56
CA ARG A 244 8.86 -16.38 26.76
C ARG A 244 9.23 -16.21 25.28
N LEU A 245 10.25 -15.40 24.98
CA LEU A 245 10.72 -15.19 23.62
C LEU A 245 11.30 -16.48 23.02
N ASP A 246 12.02 -17.28 23.81
CA ASP A 246 12.58 -18.56 23.39
C ASP A 246 11.49 -19.56 23.01
N ASN A 247 10.41 -19.65 23.81
CA ASN A 247 9.25 -20.47 23.48
C ASN A 247 8.59 -20.06 22.15
N ILE A 248 8.45 -18.75 21.90
CA ILE A 248 7.92 -18.22 20.63
C ILE A 248 8.87 -18.58 19.47
N ASN A 249 10.18 -18.41 19.67
CA ASN A 249 11.21 -18.70 18.67
C ASN A 249 11.26 -20.19 18.31
N SER A 250 11.24 -21.08 19.30
CA SER A 250 11.19 -22.54 19.09
C SER A 250 9.94 -22.92 18.33
N PHE A 251 8.77 -22.41 18.75
CA PHE A 251 7.51 -22.71 18.08
C PHE A 251 7.51 -22.22 16.62
N ALA A 252 8.04 -21.03 16.35
CA ALA A 252 8.17 -20.53 14.97
C ALA A 252 9.09 -21.40 14.12
N LYS A 253 10.21 -21.86 14.69
CA LYS A 253 11.16 -22.77 14.04
C LYS A 253 10.51 -24.10 13.67
N GLU A 254 9.85 -24.74 14.62
CA GLU A 254 9.15 -26.02 14.43
C GLU A 254 8.07 -25.94 13.34
N ASN A 255 7.47 -24.76 13.17
CA ASN A 255 6.43 -24.51 12.18
C ASN A 255 6.95 -23.89 10.87
N GLY A 256 8.27 -23.67 10.73
CA GLY A 256 8.90 -23.09 9.53
C GLY A 256 8.48 -21.64 9.23
N VAL A 257 8.10 -20.89 10.26
CA VAL A 257 7.65 -19.49 10.14
C VAL A 257 8.77 -18.54 10.55
N LYS A 258 9.00 -17.49 9.75
CA LYS A 258 10.01 -16.48 10.04
C LYS A 258 9.46 -15.41 10.99
N LEU A 259 10.29 -14.97 11.92
CA LEU A 259 10.00 -13.96 12.93
C LEU A 259 10.77 -12.68 12.63
N MET A 260 10.09 -11.55 12.75
CA MET A 260 10.67 -10.25 12.50
C MET A 260 10.60 -9.38 13.74
N TYR A 261 11.74 -9.21 14.39
CA TYR A 261 11.89 -8.35 15.55
C TYR A 261 11.85 -6.91 15.05
N ASP A 262 10.75 -6.23 15.36
CA ASP A 262 10.53 -4.85 14.97
C ASP A 262 11.45 -3.91 15.75
N ALA A 263 11.91 -2.88 15.07
CA ALA A 263 12.61 -1.77 15.71
C ALA A 263 11.59 -0.76 16.22
N GLU A 264 11.80 -0.28 17.45
CA GLU A 264 10.88 0.56 18.21
C GLU A 264 11.56 1.91 18.52
N GLN A 265 11.20 2.58 19.61
CA GLN A 265 11.78 3.86 20.01
C GLN A 265 13.27 3.73 20.40
N SER A 266 14.05 4.79 20.18
CA SER A 266 15.52 4.77 20.36
C SER A 266 16.02 4.51 21.80
N TYR A 267 15.14 4.69 22.79
CA TYR A 267 15.44 4.42 24.19
C TYR A 267 15.23 2.95 24.59
N PHE A 268 14.52 2.16 23.79
CA PHE A 268 14.41 0.70 23.94
C PHE A 268 15.32 -0.06 22.98
N GLN A 269 15.67 0.56 21.84
CA GLN A 269 16.32 -0.12 20.72
C GLN A 269 17.60 -0.90 21.09
N PRO A 270 18.52 -0.42 21.94
CA PRO A 270 19.71 -1.20 22.30
C PRO A 270 19.39 -2.54 22.99
N ALA A 271 18.39 -2.57 23.89
CA ALA A 271 17.97 -3.82 24.53
C ALA A 271 17.29 -4.77 23.53
N ILE A 272 16.48 -4.23 22.62
CA ILE A 272 15.84 -5.00 21.54
C ILE A 272 16.89 -5.61 20.61
N ASP A 273 17.89 -4.81 20.23
CA ASP A 273 19.00 -5.24 19.39
C ASP A 273 19.81 -6.36 20.06
N LEU A 274 20.10 -6.23 21.36
CA LEU A 274 20.78 -7.25 22.14
C LEU A 274 19.99 -8.57 22.21
N LEU A 275 18.69 -8.50 22.53
CA LEU A 275 17.81 -9.69 22.55
C LEU A 275 17.77 -10.35 21.16
N THR A 276 17.64 -9.55 20.11
CA THR A 276 17.59 -10.06 18.73
C THR A 276 18.91 -10.70 18.32
N PHE A 277 20.05 -10.11 18.70
CA PHE A 277 21.38 -10.69 18.49
C PHE A 277 21.53 -12.02 19.23
N TYR A 278 21.18 -12.05 20.53
CA TYR A 278 21.24 -13.25 21.37
C TYR A 278 20.48 -14.42 20.73
N PHE A 279 19.25 -14.18 20.29
CA PHE A 279 18.46 -15.21 19.64
C PHE A 279 18.93 -15.52 18.21
N SER A 280 19.37 -14.53 17.43
CA SER A 280 19.89 -14.78 16.07
C SER A 280 21.12 -15.69 16.10
N LYS A 281 22.02 -15.48 17.06
CA LYS A 281 23.20 -16.32 17.27
C LYS A 281 22.83 -17.79 17.53
N SER A 282 21.77 -18.05 18.28
CA SER A 282 21.31 -19.41 18.61
C SER A 282 20.45 -20.05 17.51
N TRP A 283 19.51 -19.29 16.94
CA TRP A 283 18.45 -19.82 16.07
C TRP A 283 18.76 -19.71 14.57
N ASN A 284 19.66 -18.81 14.15
CA ASN A 284 20.12 -18.67 12.75
C ASN A 284 21.50 -19.31 12.50
N LYS A 285 22.01 -20.11 13.43
CA LYS A 285 23.33 -20.76 13.32
C LYS A 285 23.37 -21.75 12.15
N SER A 286 24.39 -21.63 11.30
CA SER A 286 24.69 -22.55 10.18
C SER A 286 23.48 -22.99 9.33
N THR A 287 22.48 -22.10 9.13
CA THR A 287 21.27 -22.38 8.33
C THR A 287 21.15 -21.44 7.14
N ASN A 288 20.76 -21.97 5.98
CA ASN A 288 20.42 -21.14 4.81
C ASN A 288 19.02 -20.51 4.91
N LEU A 289 18.23 -20.90 5.90
CA LEU A 289 16.87 -20.43 6.15
C LEU A 289 16.82 -19.79 7.55
N PRO A 290 17.28 -18.55 7.71
CA PRO A 290 17.21 -17.85 8.98
C PRO A 290 15.74 -17.63 9.36
N ILE A 291 15.48 -17.72 10.65
CA ILE A 291 14.15 -17.58 11.24
C ILE A 291 14.00 -16.18 11.81
N ILE A 292 15.04 -15.65 12.43
CA ILE A 292 15.00 -14.37 13.15
C ILE A 292 15.53 -13.26 12.27
N PHE A 293 14.74 -12.21 12.07
CA PHE A 293 15.10 -11.02 11.32
C PHE A 293 15.15 -9.81 12.24
N SER A 294 16.30 -9.14 12.29
CA SER A 294 16.44 -7.84 12.95
C SER A 294 15.91 -6.71 12.07
N THR A 295 15.51 -5.59 12.66
CA THR A 295 15.06 -4.41 11.90
C THR A 295 16.01 -3.24 12.11
N TYR A 296 16.49 -2.61 11.03
CA TYR A 296 17.37 -1.45 11.11
C TYR A 296 16.68 -0.19 10.59
N GLN A 297 16.73 0.88 11.40
CA GLN A 297 16.10 2.15 11.12
C GLN A 297 17.13 3.18 10.61
N MET A 298 17.20 3.34 9.29
CA MET A 298 18.21 4.14 8.59
C MET A 298 18.06 5.67 8.76
N TYR A 299 17.01 6.15 9.44
CA TYR A 299 16.90 7.54 9.88
C TYR A 299 17.81 7.89 11.06
N LEU A 300 18.31 6.90 11.83
CA LEU A 300 19.25 7.12 12.93
C LEU A 300 20.68 7.21 12.40
N LYS A 301 21.43 8.21 12.87
CA LYS A 301 22.82 8.49 12.43
C LYS A 301 23.75 7.28 12.60
N GLU A 302 23.54 6.48 13.64
CA GLU A 302 24.41 5.33 13.98
C GLU A 302 24.02 4.02 13.27
N SER A 303 22.83 3.94 12.66
CA SER A 303 22.24 2.66 12.23
C SER A 303 23.08 1.96 11.15
N PHE A 304 23.68 2.72 10.22
CA PHE A 304 24.50 2.12 9.17
C PHE A 304 25.83 1.57 9.71
N SER A 305 26.45 2.25 10.68
CA SER A 305 27.66 1.73 11.34
C SER A 305 27.33 0.46 12.12
N LYS A 306 26.23 0.47 12.87
CA LYS A 306 25.72 -0.71 13.58
C LYS A 306 25.46 -1.89 12.64
N LEU A 307 24.79 -1.67 11.50
CA LEU A 307 24.54 -2.70 10.49
C LEU A 307 25.84 -3.39 10.03
N LYS A 308 26.89 -2.61 9.74
CA LYS A 308 28.19 -3.17 9.35
C LYS A 308 28.80 -4.03 10.44
N ASN A 309 28.71 -3.58 11.69
CA ASN A 309 29.21 -4.31 12.84
C ASN A 309 28.46 -5.62 13.08
N ASP A 310 27.13 -5.61 12.95
CA ASP A 310 26.30 -6.80 13.13
C ASP A 310 26.55 -7.85 12.02
N VAL A 311 26.82 -7.41 10.78
CA VAL A 311 27.27 -8.32 9.70
C VAL A 311 28.62 -8.95 10.04
N LYS A 312 29.59 -8.19 10.56
CA LYS A 312 30.88 -8.76 11.02
C LYS A 312 30.69 -9.77 12.16
N LEU A 313 29.81 -9.45 13.12
CA LEU A 313 29.47 -10.36 14.21
C LEU A 313 28.83 -11.65 13.70
N SER A 314 27.99 -11.60 12.67
CA SER A 314 27.40 -12.79 12.05
C SER A 314 28.43 -13.73 11.44
N GLN A 315 29.48 -13.18 10.84
CA GLN A 315 30.59 -13.94 10.28
C GLN A 315 31.45 -14.55 11.40
N ARG A 316 31.74 -13.79 12.45
CA ARG A 316 32.54 -14.26 13.59
C ARG A 316 31.85 -15.37 14.38
N PHE A 317 30.54 -15.28 14.60
CA PHE A 317 29.77 -16.24 15.38
C PHE A 317 29.08 -17.32 14.53
N ASP A 318 29.40 -17.39 13.24
CA ASP A 318 28.89 -18.37 12.28
C ASP A 318 27.35 -18.53 12.24
N TYR A 319 26.64 -17.41 12.09
CA TYR A 319 25.19 -17.43 11.87
C TYR A 319 24.81 -16.65 10.61
N THR A 320 23.68 -17.01 10.01
CA THR A 320 23.15 -16.33 8.83
C THR A 320 22.55 -14.99 9.24
N PHE A 321 23.08 -13.91 8.67
CA PHE A 321 22.58 -12.56 8.93
C PHE A 321 21.24 -12.37 8.22
N ALA A 322 20.23 -11.94 8.98
CA ALA A 322 18.88 -11.72 8.49
C ALA A 322 18.32 -10.39 8.98
N ALA A 323 17.93 -9.51 8.06
CA ALA A 323 17.52 -8.15 8.42
C ALA A 323 16.37 -7.58 7.57
N LYS A 324 15.58 -6.69 8.16
CA LYS A 324 14.66 -5.78 7.46
C LYS A 324 15.22 -4.37 7.54
N ILE A 325 15.43 -3.74 6.38
CA ILE A 325 15.93 -2.37 6.31
C ILE A 325 14.77 -1.43 6.05
N VAL A 326 14.57 -0.47 6.97
CA VAL A 326 13.55 0.58 6.89
C VAL A 326 14.19 1.96 7.04
N ARG A 327 13.48 3.02 6.69
CA ARG A 327 13.87 4.39 7.08
C ARG A 327 13.63 4.59 8.58
N GLY A 328 12.37 4.47 9.02
CA GLY A 328 11.99 4.61 10.43
C GLY A 328 10.55 5.10 10.56
N ALA A 329 9.93 4.87 11.73
CA ALA A 329 8.54 5.23 11.99
C ALA A 329 8.36 6.27 13.12
N TYR A 330 9.44 6.62 13.83
CA TYR A 330 9.40 7.42 15.07
C TYR A 330 10.05 8.80 14.92
N MET A 331 10.29 9.29 13.68
CA MET A 331 10.94 10.58 13.39
C MET A 331 10.32 11.77 14.14
N VAL A 332 8.99 11.83 14.20
CA VAL A 332 8.27 12.95 14.83
C VAL A 332 8.43 12.90 16.36
N SER A 333 8.24 11.74 16.97
CA SER A 333 8.40 11.56 18.41
C SER A 333 9.85 11.77 18.85
N GLU A 334 10.83 11.31 18.07
CA GLU A 334 12.25 11.53 18.37
C GLU A 334 12.65 13.01 18.31
N ASN A 335 12.14 13.76 17.33
CA ASN A 335 12.34 15.21 17.26
C ASN A 335 11.75 15.92 18.47
N ASN A 336 10.50 15.58 18.84
CA ASN A 336 9.85 16.16 20.01
C ASN A 336 10.62 15.82 21.29
N LEU A 337 11.08 14.58 21.44
CA LEU A 337 11.86 14.13 22.59
C LEU A 337 13.20 14.87 22.68
N ALA A 338 13.89 15.09 21.55
CA ALA A 338 15.12 15.86 21.50
C ALA A 338 14.93 17.31 21.96
N GLN A 339 13.83 17.96 21.53
CA GLN A 339 13.48 19.32 21.95
C GLN A 339 13.14 19.40 23.44
N THR A 340 12.25 18.51 23.92
CA THR A 340 11.81 18.51 25.33
C THR A 340 12.97 18.26 26.29
N LEU A 341 13.88 17.34 25.95
CA LEU A 341 15.03 17.00 26.79
C LEU A 341 16.27 17.84 26.51
N SER A 342 16.21 18.80 25.59
CA SER A 342 17.36 19.61 25.15
C SER A 342 18.60 18.78 24.81
N ARG A 343 18.41 17.60 24.20
CA ARG A 343 19.48 16.67 23.83
C ARG A 343 19.80 16.74 22.32
N PRO A 344 21.03 16.39 21.90
CA PRO A 344 21.36 16.31 20.48
C PRO A 344 20.43 15.39 19.69
N LYS A 345 20.12 15.77 18.45
CA LYS A 345 19.32 14.92 17.55
C LYS A 345 20.13 13.70 17.11
N ILE A 346 19.55 12.53 17.37
CA ILE A 346 20.08 11.22 16.95
C ILE A 346 19.66 10.82 15.53
N ILE A 347 18.67 11.52 14.97
CA ILE A 347 18.18 11.31 13.61
C ILE A 347 18.95 12.19 12.62
N HIS A 348 19.05 11.78 11.36
CA HIS A 348 19.63 12.60 10.30
C HIS A 348 18.95 13.98 10.17
N GLU A 349 19.71 15.00 9.75
CA GLU A 349 19.23 16.38 9.66
C GLU A 349 18.23 16.57 8.52
N SER A 350 18.43 15.87 7.40
CA SER A 350 17.57 15.92 6.22
C SER A 350 16.96 14.56 5.86
N ILE A 351 15.89 14.59 5.06
CA ILE A 351 15.27 13.37 4.53
C ILE A 351 16.17 12.73 3.46
N GLU A 352 16.94 13.54 2.73
CA GLU A 352 17.95 13.13 1.75
C GLU A 352 19.07 12.33 2.41
N ASP A 353 19.55 12.75 3.58
CA ASP A 353 20.54 12.00 4.36
C ASP A 353 19.99 10.65 4.81
N THR A 354 18.72 10.61 5.22
CA THR A 354 18.03 9.35 5.54
C THR A 354 17.91 8.45 4.31
N HIS A 355 17.63 9.03 3.13
CA HIS A 355 17.57 8.28 1.87
C HIS A 355 18.94 7.73 1.49
N LYS A 356 20.00 8.52 1.66
CA LYS A 356 21.38 8.11 1.42
C LYS A 356 21.78 6.97 2.36
N SER A 357 21.56 7.12 3.66
CA SER A 357 21.83 6.09 4.68
C SER A 357 21.11 4.77 4.34
N TYR A 358 19.84 4.86 3.92
CA TYR A 358 19.05 3.70 3.49
C TYR A 358 19.61 3.02 2.24
N ASP A 359 19.88 3.80 1.18
CA ASP A 359 20.37 3.26 -0.09
C ASP A 359 21.80 2.68 0.08
N ASP A 360 22.65 3.32 0.88
CA ASP A 360 24.00 2.84 1.21
C ASP A 360 23.97 1.51 2.00
N ALA A 361 23.04 1.38 2.95
CA ALA A 361 22.84 0.14 3.71
C ALA A 361 22.40 -1.03 2.82
N VAL A 362 21.45 -0.79 1.92
CA VAL A 362 21.00 -1.82 0.96
C VAL A 362 22.13 -2.19 -0.01
N SER A 363 22.86 -1.20 -0.54
CA SER A 363 24.01 -1.46 -1.41
C SER A 363 25.07 -2.30 -0.70
N PHE A 364 25.42 -1.93 0.54
CA PHE A 364 26.38 -2.68 1.35
C PHE A 364 25.97 -4.13 1.54
N LEU A 365 24.69 -4.41 1.86
CA LEU A 365 24.22 -5.78 2.03
C LEU A 365 24.23 -6.59 0.73
N LEU A 366 23.97 -5.96 -0.43
CA LEU A 366 24.13 -6.61 -1.73
C LEU A 366 25.59 -6.96 -2.02
N ASP A 367 26.51 -6.04 -1.73
CA ASP A 367 27.96 -6.27 -1.88
C ASP A 367 28.41 -7.42 -0.96
N MET A 368 28.00 -7.40 0.31
CA MET A 368 28.31 -8.46 1.26
C MET A 368 27.68 -9.80 0.88
N LYS A 369 26.47 -9.81 0.33
CA LYS A 369 25.83 -11.04 -0.14
C LYS A 369 26.63 -11.72 -1.26
N LYS A 370 27.30 -10.95 -2.12
CA LYS A 370 28.16 -11.48 -3.18
C LYS A 370 29.47 -12.06 -2.64
N SER A 371 30.05 -11.44 -1.61
CA SER A 371 31.38 -11.79 -1.10
C SER A 371 31.40 -12.71 0.14
N SER A 372 30.32 -12.75 0.90
CA SER A 372 30.25 -13.45 2.19
C SER A 372 30.17 -14.97 2.01
N ARG A 373 30.94 -15.70 2.81
CA ARG A 373 30.81 -17.17 2.95
C ARG A 373 29.56 -17.55 3.75
N ASN A 374 29.17 -16.70 4.70
CA ASN A 374 27.98 -16.88 5.53
C ASN A 374 26.76 -16.29 4.81
N GLY A 375 25.60 -16.93 4.98
CA GLY A 375 24.35 -16.48 4.38
C GLY A 375 23.98 -15.07 4.80
N ILE A 376 23.55 -14.26 3.83
CA ILE A 376 22.96 -12.94 4.07
C ILE A 376 21.59 -12.92 3.41
N GLN A 377 20.56 -12.71 4.21
CA GLN A 377 19.18 -12.54 3.77
C GLN A 377 18.65 -11.19 4.28
N PHE A 378 17.98 -10.41 3.45
CA PHE A 378 17.38 -9.17 3.91
C PHE A 378 16.15 -8.75 3.12
N MET A 379 15.36 -7.90 3.76
CA MET A 379 14.17 -7.28 3.20
C MET A 379 14.38 -5.79 2.99
N VAL A 380 14.18 -5.35 1.76
CA VAL A 380 14.17 -3.95 1.33
C VAL A 380 12.76 -3.40 1.55
N ALA A 381 12.49 -2.89 2.75
CA ALA A 381 11.19 -2.38 3.14
C ALA A 381 11.07 -0.87 2.85
N THR A 382 10.39 -0.53 1.76
CA THR A 382 10.31 0.86 1.26
C THR A 382 9.11 1.08 0.33
N HIS A 383 8.56 2.29 0.42
CA HIS A 383 7.58 2.83 -0.53
C HIS A 383 8.20 3.80 -1.55
N ASN A 384 9.53 3.92 -1.59
CA ASN A 384 10.24 4.83 -2.50
C ASN A 384 10.68 4.07 -3.76
N ILE A 385 10.11 4.45 -4.91
CA ILE A 385 10.40 3.87 -6.23
C ILE A 385 11.88 4.00 -6.62
N SER A 386 12.51 5.13 -6.28
CA SER A 386 13.92 5.39 -6.58
C SER A 386 14.83 4.40 -5.85
N SER A 387 14.64 4.21 -4.54
CA SER A 387 15.39 3.21 -3.76
C SER A 387 15.20 1.79 -4.29
N MET A 388 13.98 1.41 -4.66
CA MET A 388 13.71 0.09 -5.27
C MET A 388 14.43 -0.08 -6.60
N THR A 389 14.37 0.93 -7.48
CA THR A 389 15.02 0.89 -8.79
C THR A 389 16.53 0.80 -8.64
N LYS A 390 17.13 1.57 -7.72
CA LYS A 390 18.57 1.47 -7.38
C LYS A 390 18.94 0.08 -6.88
N THR A 391 18.11 -0.52 -6.02
CA THR A 391 18.32 -1.88 -5.48
C THR A 391 18.37 -2.91 -6.61
N ILE A 392 17.36 -2.90 -7.48
CA ILE A 392 17.27 -3.86 -8.60
C ILE A 392 18.47 -3.68 -9.54
N LYS A 393 18.77 -2.43 -9.94
CA LYS A 393 19.91 -2.13 -10.80
C LYS A 393 21.23 -2.61 -10.19
N LYS A 394 21.48 -2.30 -8.92
CA LYS A 394 22.70 -2.73 -8.22
C LYS A 394 22.80 -4.26 -8.13
N ALA A 395 21.69 -4.95 -7.90
CA ALA A 395 21.67 -6.42 -7.90
C ALA A 395 22.00 -7.00 -9.29
N GLU A 396 21.46 -6.40 -10.35
CA GLU A 396 21.78 -6.76 -11.75
C GLU A 396 23.25 -6.49 -12.08
N ASP A 397 23.78 -5.32 -11.69
CA ASP A 397 25.20 -4.95 -11.87
C ASP A 397 26.15 -5.92 -11.13
N LEU A 398 25.71 -6.48 -9.99
CA LEU A 398 26.43 -7.50 -9.26
C LEU A 398 26.21 -8.93 -9.79
N SER A 399 25.33 -9.11 -10.78
CA SER A 399 24.89 -10.39 -11.33
C SER A 399 24.24 -11.32 -10.30
N LEU A 400 23.51 -10.74 -9.35
CA LEU A 400 22.73 -11.50 -8.36
C LEU A 400 21.33 -11.80 -8.89
N SER A 401 20.97 -13.09 -9.02
CA SER A 401 19.59 -13.46 -9.41
C SER A 401 18.62 -13.39 -8.22
N ILE A 402 18.26 -12.16 -7.82
CA ILE A 402 17.33 -11.90 -6.71
C ILE A 402 15.86 -12.29 -6.98
N LYS A 403 15.57 -12.86 -8.15
CA LYS A 403 14.25 -13.44 -8.48
C LYS A 403 14.17 -14.91 -8.07
N ASP A 404 15.23 -15.66 -8.36
CA ASP A 404 15.34 -17.07 -8.03
C ASP A 404 15.80 -17.24 -6.58
N ASP A 405 16.63 -16.31 -6.10
CA ASP A 405 17.16 -16.29 -4.75
C ASP A 405 16.24 -15.51 -3.81
N SER A 406 15.56 -16.23 -2.91
CA SER A 406 14.65 -15.67 -1.91
C SER A 406 15.33 -14.89 -0.77
N SER A 407 16.67 -14.80 -0.77
CA SER A 407 17.42 -14.06 0.24
C SER A 407 17.29 -12.54 0.12
N VAL A 408 16.87 -12.01 -1.02
CA VAL A 408 16.52 -10.58 -1.15
C VAL A 408 15.03 -10.46 -1.43
N SER A 409 14.33 -9.76 -0.55
CA SER A 409 12.88 -9.57 -0.65
C SER A 409 12.49 -8.11 -0.52
N PHE A 410 11.30 -7.76 -0.97
CA PHE A 410 10.75 -6.41 -0.88
C PHE A 410 9.59 -6.37 0.10
N GLY A 411 9.53 -5.34 0.94
CA GLY A 411 8.48 -5.14 1.93
C GLY A 411 7.72 -3.84 1.73
N GLN A 412 6.39 -3.87 1.83
CA GLN A 412 5.53 -2.68 1.84
C GLN A 412 4.41 -2.82 2.87
N LEU A 413 3.88 -1.71 3.37
CA LEU A 413 2.70 -1.72 4.24
C LEU A 413 1.42 -2.07 3.44
N LEU A 414 0.48 -2.76 4.07
CA LEU A 414 -0.85 -3.01 3.54
C LEU A 414 -1.58 -1.68 3.29
N GLY A 415 -2.20 -1.56 2.11
CA GLY A 415 -2.94 -0.36 1.72
C GLY A 415 -2.06 0.75 1.14
N MET A 416 -0.73 0.62 1.18
CA MET A 416 0.20 1.65 0.72
C MET A 416 1.04 1.19 -0.49
N CYS A 417 1.05 2.01 -1.54
CA CYS A 417 1.78 1.79 -2.79
C CYS A 417 1.54 0.39 -3.36
N ASP A 418 0.29 -0.02 -3.35
CA ASP A 418 -0.11 -1.38 -3.73
C ASP A 418 0.31 -1.70 -5.17
N PHE A 419 0.23 -0.72 -6.08
CA PHE A 419 0.68 -0.90 -7.45
C PHE A 419 2.11 -1.44 -7.57
N MET A 420 3.03 -1.00 -6.68
CA MET A 420 4.42 -1.44 -6.70
C MET A 420 4.55 -2.89 -6.28
N SER A 421 3.85 -3.29 -5.21
CA SER A 421 3.88 -4.67 -4.71
C SER A 421 3.38 -5.65 -5.78
N TYR A 422 2.29 -5.31 -6.47
CA TYR A 422 1.76 -6.12 -7.57
C TYR A 422 2.68 -6.15 -8.80
N ASP A 423 3.33 -5.03 -9.13
CA ASP A 423 4.27 -4.98 -10.26
C ASP A 423 5.52 -5.83 -10.00
N LEU A 424 6.12 -5.71 -8.80
CA LEU A 424 7.25 -6.53 -8.38
C LEU A 424 6.92 -8.03 -8.37
N SER A 425 5.78 -8.40 -7.79
CA SER A 425 5.35 -9.80 -7.73
C SER A 425 5.21 -10.41 -9.14
N ARG A 426 4.62 -9.67 -10.08
CA ARG A 426 4.48 -10.11 -11.48
C ARG A 426 5.80 -10.24 -12.22
N LYS A 427 6.79 -9.43 -11.86
CA LYS A 427 8.16 -9.53 -12.39
C LYS A 427 8.97 -10.67 -11.76
N GLY A 428 8.37 -11.43 -10.84
CA GLY A 428 8.95 -12.61 -10.20
C GLY A 428 9.73 -12.34 -8.91
N TYR A 429 9.75 -11.09 -8.40
CA TYR A 429 10.44 -10.79 -7.15
C TYR A 429 9.64 -11.28 -5.94
N LYS A 430 10.35 -11.62 -4.85
CA LYS A 430 9.72 -11.92 -3.56
C LYS A 430 9.24 -10.64 -2.88
N VAL A 431 7.93 -10.53 -2.68
CA VAL A 431 7.27 -9.33 -2.13
C VAL A 431 6.42 -9.71 -0.93
N TYR A 432 6.47 -8.89 0.11
CA TYR A 432 5.71 -9.05 1.33
C TYR A 432 4.92 -7.79 1.66
N LYS A 433 3.68 -7.98 2.13
CA LYS A 433 2.89 -6.91 2.75
C LYS A 433 2.91 -7.05 4.25
N TYR A 434 3.18 -5.95 4.94
CA TYR A 434 3.00 -5.83 6.38
C TYR A 434 1.50 -5.66 6.69
N VAL A 435 0.93 -6.61 7.43
CA VAL A 435 -0.51 -6.77 7.68
C VAL A 435 -0.78 -6.63 9.18
N PRO A 436 -1.06 -5.40 9.65
CA PRO A 436 -1.47 -5.16 11.03
C PRO A 436 -2.86 -5.71 11.28
N TYR A 437 -3.06 -6.33 12.43
CA TYR A 437 -4.37 -6.75 12.91
C TYR A 437 -4.44 -6.60 14.42
N GLY A 438 -5.65 -6.44 14.95
CA GLY A 438 -5.90 -6.30 16.37
C GLY A 438 -7.11 -5.42 16.68
N PRO A 439 -7.55 -5.37 17.95
CA PRO A 439 -8.65 -4.53 18.38
C PRO A 439 -8.46 -3.08 17.96
N LEU A 440 -9.52 -2.45 17.42
CA LEU A 440 -9.44 -1.11 16.85
C LEU A 440 -8.76 -0.08 17.79
N GLN A 441 -9.04 -0.15 19.10
CA GLN A 441 -8.46 0.72 20.12
C GLN A 441 -6.93 0.63 20.18
N GLU A 442 -6.39 -0.59 20.08
CA GLU A 442 -4.95 -0.85 20.15
C GLU A 442 -4.25 -0.45 18.84
N VAL A 443 -4.98 -0.45 17.74
CA VAL A 443 -4.45 -0.13 16.39
C VAL A 443 -4.52 1.37 16.07
N ILE A 444 -5.19 2.20 16.88
CA ILE A 444 -5.27 3.66 16.65
C ILE A 444 -3.89 4.33 16.48
N PRO A 445 -2.88 4.11 17.37
CA PRO A 445 -1.56 4.71 17.21
C PRO A 445 -0.91 4.35 15.87
N TYR A 446 -1.06 3.10 15.43
CA TYR A 446 -0.59 2.66 14.12
C TYR A 446 -1.29 3.41 12.98
N LEU A 447 -2.63 3.51 13.00
CA LEU A 447 -3.40 4.23 11.97
C LEU A 447 -3.02 5.71 11.89
N MET A 448 -2.72 6.34 13.02
CA MET A 448 -2.28 7.73 13.06
C MET A 448 -0.95 7.92 12.35
N ARG A 449 0.02 7.02 12.58
CA ARG A 449 1.30 7.04 11.86
C ARG A 449 1.10 6.86 10.35
N ARG A 450 0.20 5.96 9.93
CA ARG A 450 -0.14 5.76 8.51
C ARG A 450 -0.79 6.98 7.87
N ALA A 451 -1.70 7.65 8.59
CA ALA A 451 -2.34 8.86 8.11
C ALA A 451 -1.34 10.02 7.98
N GLN A 452 -0.43 10.17 8.94
CA GLN A 452 0.65 11.16 8.89
C GLN A 452 1.61 10.91 7.73
N GLU A 453 2.06 9.67 7.53
CA GLU A 453 2.95 9.28 6.43
C GLU A 453 2.33 9.61 5.06
N ASN A 454 1.03 9.34 4.89
CA ASN A 454 0.27 9.63 3.66
C ASN A 454 -0.17 11.10 3.51
N SER A 455 0.09 11.97 4.49
CA SER A 455 -0.30 13.39 4.46
C SER A 455 0.72 14.31 3.77
N SER A 456 1.91 13.78 3.47
CA SER A 456 2.94 14.53 2.75
C SER A 456 2.54 14.70 1.28
N ILE A 457 2.26 15.94 0.87
CA ILE A 457 1.71 16.33 -0.46
C ILE A 457 2.65 15.92 -1.63
N LEU A 458 3.92 15.65 -1.33
CA LEU A 458 4.97 15.23 -2.28
C LEU A 458 5.25 13.71 -2.26
N GLY A 459 4.50 12.92 -1.47
CA GLY A 459 4.76 11.49 -1.28
C GLY A 459 4.16 10.54 -2.33
N THR A 460 4.59 9.28 -2.29
CA THR A 460 4.26 8.17 -3.22
C THR A 460 2.75 7.92 -3.40
N SER A 461 1.90 8.42 -2.50
CA SER A 461 0.43 8.31 -2.51
C SER A 461 -0.23 8.90 -3.77
N GLY A 462 0.43 9.83 -4.47
CA GLY A 462 -0.08 10.40 -5.73
C GLY A 462 -0.20 9.38 -6.87
N HIS A 463 0.78 8.48 -6.98
CA HIS A 463 0.77 7.42 -8.00
C HIS A 463 -0.32 6.38 -7.72
N ASP A 464 -0.50 5.99 -6.46
CA ASP A 464 -1.55 5.04 -6.07
C ASP A 464 -2.95 5.62 -6.34
N GLN A 465 -3.18 6.89 -6.00
CA GLN A 465 -4.43 7.59 -6.35
C GLN A 465 -4.67 7.64 -7.85
N TYR A 466 -3.62 7.89 -8.65
CA TYR A 466 -3.71 7.90 -10.10
C TYR A 466 -4.13 6.53 -10.65
N PHE A 467 -3.47 5.44 -10.24
CA PHE A 467 -3.79 4.11 -10.73
C PHE A 467 -5.14 3.59 -10.21
N ILE A 468 -5.53 3.92 -8.97
CA ILE A 468 -6.87 3.57 -8.46
C ILE A 468 -7.96 4.33 -9.23
N ARG A 469 -7.77 5.63 -9.50
CA ARG A 469 -8.71 6.40 -10.33
C ARG A 469 -8.80 5.82 -11.73
N GLN A 470 -7.66 5.47 -12.32
CA GLN A 470 -7.60 4.83 -13.63
C GLN A 470 -8.34 3.49 -13.62
N GLU A 471 -8.12 2.62 -12.63
CA GLU A 471 -8.82 1.34 -12.50
C GLU A 471 -10.33 1.53 -12.33
N LEU A 472 -10.75 2.45 -11.46
CA LEU A 472 -12.17 2.76 -11.30
C LEU A 472 -12.76 3.25 -12.62
N GLN A 473 -12.11 4.18 -13.30
CA GLN A 473 -12.52 4.64 -14.62
C GLN A 473 -12.63 3.46 -15.60
N ASN A 474 -11.66 2.54 -15.61
CA ASN A 474 -11.70 1.36 -16.47
C ASN A 474 -12.90 0.45 -16.15
N ARG A 475 -13.28 0.29 -14.87
CA ARG A 475 -14.47 -0.48 -14.46
C ARG A 475 -15.79 0.24 -14.75
N PHE A 476 -15.77 1.57 -14.70
CA PHE A 476 -16.95 2.39 -14.98
C PHE A 476 -17.21 2.53 -16.48
N PHE A 477 -16.15 2.57 -17.30
CA PHE A 477 -16.18 2.89 -18.74
C PHE A 477 -15.67 1.76 -19.66
N GLY A 478 -15.35 0.55 -19.18
CA GLY A 478 -15.02 -0.62 -20.03
C GLY A 478 -13.60 -0.67 -20.66
N LEU A 479 -12.73 0.30 -20.34
CA LEU A 479 -11.56 0.69 -21.13
C LEU A 479 -10.36 -0.30 -21.18
N SER A 480 -10.36 -1.39 -20.42
CA SER A 480 -9.24 -2.37 -20.42
C SER A 480 -9.02 -3.06 -21.78
N LYS A 481 -10.07 -3.09 -22.60
CA LYS A 481 -10.08 -3.69 -23.94
C LYS A 481 -9.25 -2.87 -24.94
N TRP A 482 -9.35 -1.55 -24.86
CA TRP A 482 -8.68 -0.61 -25.75
C TRP A 482 -7.16 -0.57 -25.55
N LYS A 483 -6.69 -0.66 -24.30
CA LYS A 483 -5.24 -0.74 -24.02
C LYS A 483 -4.60 -2.00 -24.63
N ARG A 484 -5.35 -3.12 -24.69
CA ARG A 484 -4.88 -4.34 -25.38
C ARG A 484 -4.79 -4.14 -26.89
N ILE A 485 -5.64 -3.35 -27.52
CA ILE A 485 -5.54 -3.05 -28.97
C ILE A 485 -4.24 -2.32 -29.31
N PHE A 486 -3.69 -1.53 -28.38
CA PHE A 486 -2.38 -0.88 -28.52
C PHE A 486 -1.19 -1.79 -28.18
N GLU A 487 -1.38 -2.83 -27.36
CA GLU A 487 -0.33 -3.75 -26.91
C GLU A 487 -0.30 -5.09 -27.68
N TYR A 488 -1.29 -5.37 -28.54
CA TYR A 488 -1.43 -6.66 -29.25
C TYR A 488 -0.81 -6.61 -30.65
N GLN A 489 0.35 -7.27 -30.78
CA GLN A 489 1.08 -7.42 -32.05
C GLN A 489 0.67 -8.65 -32.89
N ASN A 490 -0.34 -9.46 -32.53
CA ASN A 490 -0.67 -10.65 -33.32
C ASN A 490 -2.13 -10.75 -33.78
N GLU A 491 -2.25 -11.39 -34.93
CA GLU A 491 -3.40 -11.49 -35.82
C GLU A 491 -4.54 -12.30 -35.21
N ASP A 492 -5.68 -11.65 -34.98
CA ASP A 492 -6.97 -12.35 -35.09
C ASP A 492 -8.02 -11.36 -35.61
N LYS A 493 -8.44 -11.57 -36.86
CA LYS A 493 -9.39 -10.72 -37.57
C LYS A 493 -10.79 -10.94 -37.01
N ILE A 494 -11.27 -10.00 -36.19
CA ILE A 494 -12.70 -9.90 -35.87
C ILE A 494 -13.45 -9.54 -37.17
N LYS A 495 -14.46 -10.34 -37.53
CA LYS A 495 -15.30 -10.09 -38.71
C LYS A 495 -16.35 -9.01 -38.38
N PRO A 496 -16.39 -7.88 -39.10
CA PRO A 496 -17.36 -6.82 -38.87
C PRO A 496 -18.79 -7.23 -39.23
N SER A 497 -19.76 -6.52 -38.64
CA SER A 497 -21.19 -6.66 -39.00
C SER A 497 -21.41 -6.28 -40.47
N ASN A 498 -22.32 -7.01 -41.15
CA ASN A 498 -22.49 -6.91 -42.61
C ASN A 498 -22.93 -5.53 -43.13
N THR A 499 -23.46 -4.63 -42.30
CA THR A 499 -24.01 -3.32 -42.73
C THR A 499 -23.05 -2.13 -42.55
N LEU A 500 -22.05 -2.24 -41.67
CA LEU A 500 -21.05 -1.18 -41.42
C LEU A 500 -19.83 -1.33 -42.35
N ARG A 501 -19.60 -2.54 -42.87
CA ARG A 501 -18.44 -2.91 -43.67
C ARG A 501 -18.21 -2.07 -44.93
N PRO A 502 -19.24 -1.69 -45.73
CA PRO A 502 -19.02 -0.84 -46.92
C PRO A 502 -18.46 0.54 -46.56
N TYR A 503 -18.98 1.15 -45.49
CA TYR A 503 -18.53 2.45 -45.00
C TYR A 503 -17.09 2.38 -44.49
N LEU A 504 -16.75 1.40 -43.65
CA LEU A 504 -15.37 1.22 -43.17
C LEU A 504 -14.39 0.89 -44.29
N ASN A 505 -14.80 0.12 -45.31
CA ASN A 505 -13.96 -0.18 -46.46
C ASN A 505 -13.69 1.08 -47.31
N ALA A 506 -14.69 1.95 -47.48
CA ALA A 506 -14.50 3.23 -48.15
C ALA A 506 -13.51 4.11 -47.37
N VAL A 507 -13.70 4.25 -46.05
CA VAL A 507 -12.77 5.00 -45.19
C VAL A 507 -11.36 4.41 -45.25
N ARG A 508 -11.22 3.09 -45.14
CA ARG A 508 -9.93 2.38 -45.22
C ARG A 508 -9.20 2.66 -46.53
N SER A 509 -9.90 2.54 -47.64
CA SER A 509 -9.32 2.74 -48.98
C SER A 509 -8.87 4.19 -49.16
N THR A 510 -9.70 5.15 -48.72
CA THR A 510 -9.37 6.58 -48.81
C THR A 510 -8.20 6.97 -47.91
N ILE A 511 -8.13 6.50 -46.66
CA ILE A 511 -6.99 6.78 -45.78
C ILE A 511 -5.72 6.13 -46.36
N SER A 512 -5.81 4.89 -46.85
CA SER A 512 -4.66 4.18 -47.44
C SER A 512 -4.10 4.91 -48.67
N ALA A 513 -4.97 5.46 -49.50
CA ALA A 513 -4.58 6.28 -50.64
C ALA A 513 -4.03 7.65 -50.20
N ALA A 514 -4.62 8.25 -49.16
CA ALA A 514 -4.22 9.55 -48.65
C ALA A 514 -2.85 9.54 -47.95
N ILE A 515 -2.41 8.40 -47.39
CA ILE A 515 -1.19 8.23 -46.56
C ILE A 515 0.13 8.27 -47.38
N CYS A 516 0.28 9.31 -48.20
CA CYS A 516 1.46 9.61 -49.00
C CYS A 516 2.42 10.60 -48.28
N ILE A 517 2.56 10.45 -46.96
CA ILE A 517 3.30 11.38 -46.09
C ILE A 517 4.80 11.27 -46.34
N GLN A 518 5.47 12.41 -46.49
CA GLN A 518 6.92 12.54 -46.63
C GLN A 518 7.51 13.38 -45.48
N ASN A 519 8.81 13.18 -45.20
CA ASN A 519 9.55 14.06 -44.29
C ASN A 519 9.81 15.41 -44.99
N PHE A 520 8.88 16.34 -44.83
CA PHE A 520 8.90 17.65 -45.49
C PHE A 520 8.73 18.76 -44.44
N ALA A 521 9.67 19.71 -44.40
CA ALA A 521 9.69 20.79 -43.43
C ALA A 521 8.53 21.78 -43.65
N SER A 522 8.04 22.41 -42.58
CA SER A 522 6.91 23.33 -42.68
C SER A 522 7.28 24.59 -43.47
N GLN A 523 6.39 25.04 -44.36
CA GLN A 523 6.60 26.27 -45.15
C GLN A 523 6.28 27.54 -44.34
N VAL A 524 5.44 27.44 -43.30
CA VAL A 524 5.00 28.58 -42.49
C VAL A 524 5.91 28.79 -41.27
N VAL A 525 6.56 27.73 -40.79
CA VAL A 525 7.42 27.79 -39.59
C VAL A 525 8.82 27.32 -39.94
N GLU A 526 9.72 28.27 -40.18
CA GLU A 526 11.12 27.98 -40.50
C GLU A 526 11.77 27.08 -39.43
N ARG A 527 12.52 26.08 -39.90
CA ARG A 527 13.33 25.13 -39.10
C ARG A 527 12.56 24.16 -38.18
N HIS A 528 11.24 24.07 -38.27
CA HIS A 528 10.46 23.07 -37.52
C HIS A 528 9.53 22.25 -38.42
N ASN A 529 9.55 20.92 -38.25
CA ASN A 529 8.68 20.00 -38.98
C ASN A 529 7.29 19.95 -38.32
N LYS A 530 6.53 21.04 -38.45
CA LYS A 530 5.14 21.12 -37.97
C LYS A 530 4.16 20.49 -38.97
N PRO A 531 3.06 19.89 -38.51
CA PRO A 531 2.04 19.30 -39.39
C PRO A 531 1.36 20.37 -40.26
N GLU A 532 1.56 20.31 -41.57
CA GLU A 532 1.01 21.29 -42.53
C GLU A 532 -0.52 21.37 -42.49
N VAL A 533 -1.20 20.23 -42.25
CA VAL A 533 -2.67 20.19 -42.11
C VAL A 533 -3.21 21.06 -40.96
N GLU A 534 -2.35 21.49 -40.02
CA GLU A 534 -2.72 22.39 -38.91
C GLU A 534 -2.27 23.84 -39.10
N VAL A 535 -1.35 24.12 -40.03
CA VAL A 535 -0.64 25.41 -40.09
C VAL A 535 -0.77 26.12 -41.46
N GLY A 536 -0.76 25.38 -42.57
CA GLY A 536 -0.77 25.93 -43.93
C GLY A 536 -2.09 25.72 -44.66
N LYS A 537 -2.48 26.66 -45.55
CA LYS A 537 -3.64 26.50 -46.46
C LYS A 537 -3.24 26.09 -47.88
N GLU A 538 -1.99 26.33 -48.28
CA GLU A 538 -1.54 26.22 -49.67
C GLU A 538 -1.18 24.78 -50.10
N ILE A 539 -0.90 23.87 -49.15
CA ILE A 539 -0.46 22.49 -49.42
C ILE A 539 -1.46 21.44 -48.89
N ILE A 540 -2.69 21.86 -48.56
CA ILE A 540 -3.76 20.94 -48.20
C ILE A 540 -4.38 20.39 -49.49
N LEU A 541 -4.33 19.07 -49.67
CA LEU A 541 -5.05 18.38 -50.75
C LEU A 541 -6.55 18.49 -50.53
N ASN A 542 -7.34 18.36 -51.60
CA ASN A 542 -8.80 18.43 -51.55
C ASN A 542 -9.36 17.50 -50.45
N PRO A 543 -9.99 18.05 -49.39
CA PRO A 543 -10.54 17.24 -48.31
C PRO A 543 -11.63 16.30 -48.81
N VAL A 544 -11.62 15.06 -48.31
CA VAL A 544 -12.62 14.05 -48.66
C VAL A 544 -13.49 13.77 -47.44
N THR A 545 -14.81 13.90 -47.60
CA THR A 545 -15.78 13.52 -46.57
C THR A 545 -16.50 12.25 -47.00
N ILE A 546 -16.50 11.24 -46.13
CA ILE A 546 -17.20 9.98 -46.34
C ILE A 546 -18.31 9.93 -45.29
N SER A 547 -19.56 9.88 -45.73
CA SER A 547 -20.73 9.92 -44.85
C SER A 547 -21.55 8.66 -45.00
N ARG A 548 -21.93 8.06 -43.88
CA ARG A 548 -22.94 6.99 -43.84
C ARG A 548 -24.34 7.56 -43.68
N ASN A 549 -24.46 8.63 -42.90
CA ASN A 549 -25.67 9.46 -42.74
C ASN A 549 -25.25 10.88 -42.30
N GLU A 550 -26.20 11.79 -42.11
CA GLU A 550 -25.91 13.19 -41.71
C GLU A 550 -25.14 13.30 -40.39
N ASN A 551 -25.32 12.32 -39.49
CA ASN A 551 -24.79 12.29 -38.14
C ASN A 551 -23.60 11.32 -37.96
N GLU A 552 -23.16 10.63 -39.01
CA GLU A 552 -22.07 9.66 -38.98
C GLU A 552 -21.21 9.84 -40.24
N ARG A 553 -20.08 10.52 -40.07
CA ARG A 553 -19.19 10.92 -41.18
C ARG A 553 -17.74 11.05 -40.76
N VAL A 554 -16.82 10.83 -41.70
CA VAL A 554 -15.38 11.05 -41.54
C VAL A 554 -14.89 12.07 -42.53
N LEU A 555 -14.17 13.07 -42.05
CA LEU A 555 -13.42 14.04 -42.84
C LEU A 555 -11.94 13.65 -42.86
N ILE A 556 -11.37 13.50 -44.05
CA ILE A 556 -9.96 13.19 -44.27
C ILE A 556 -9.33 14.39 -44.98
N GLU A 557 -8.35 15.00 -44.33
CA GLU A 557 -7.58 16.13 -44.85
C GLU A 557 -6.12 15.69 -44.93
N ALA A 558 -5.55 15.72 -46.13
CA ALA A 558 -4.19 15.27 -46.37
C ALA A 558 -3.30 16.44 -46.82
N SER A 559 -2.04 16.38 -46.42
CA SER A 559 -0.99 17.30 -46.83
C SER A 559 0.30 16.51 -47.09
N ILE A 560 1.35 17.19 -47.53
CA ILE A 560 2.64 16.56 -47.88
C ILE A 560 3.32 15.85 -46.68
N ASN A 561 3.17 16.37 -45.44
CA ASN A 561 3.85 15.83 -44.25
C ASN A 561 2.90 15.32 -43.14
N SER A 562 1.59 15.46 -43.33
CA SER A 562 0.61 15.08 -42.30
C SER A 562 -0.81 14.85 -42.84
N ILE A 563 -1.60 14.09 -42.10
CA ILE A 563 -3.01 13.80 -42.38
C ILE A 563 -3.83 13.96 -41.13
N ARG A 564 -4.98 14.60 -41.27
CA ARG A 564 -5.99 14.71 -40.23
C ARG A 564 -7.21 13.89 -40.60
N VAL A 565 -7.64 13.02 -39.68
CA VAL A 565 -8.84 12.19 -39.83
C VAL A 565 -9.80 12.54 -38.72
N SER A 566 -10.90 13.21 -39.03
CA SER A 566 -11.91 13.67 -38.07
C SER A 566 -13.19 12.85 -38.19
N ILE A 567 -13.66 12.30 -37.08
CA ILE A 567 -14.76 11.34 -37.03
C ILE A 567 -15.92 11.94 -36.25
N ARG A 568 -17.12 11.84 -36.84
CA ARG A 568 -18.39 12.11 -36.19
C ARG A 568 -19.08 10.78 -35.92
N ILE A 569 -19.31 10.48 -34.65
CA ILE A 569 -19.81 9.20 -34.16
C ILE A 569 -21.32 9.23 -34.15
N LYS A 570 -21.96 8.10 -34.46
CA LYS A 570 -23.42 7.97 -34.45
C LYS A 570 -23.98 8.23 -33.04
N GLN A 571 -25.00 9.08 -32.95
CA GLN A 571 -25.69 9.41 -31.70
C GLN A 571 -27.19 9.30 -31.94
N ALA A 572 -27.82 8.21 -31.49
CA ALA A 572 -29.25 7.96 -31.75
C ALA A 572 -30.20 8.70 -30.79
N ASP A 573 -29.74 9.01 -29.58
CA ASP A 573 -30.52 9.72 -28.57
C ASP A 573 -29.63 10.61 -27.66
N ASP A 574 -30.26 11.38 -26.78
CA ASP A 574 -29.57 12.29 -25.86
C ASP A 574 -28.65 11.57 -24.86
N THR A 575 -28.96 10.31 -24.53
CA THR A 575 -28.13 9.51 -23.64
C THR A 575 -26.83 9.13 -24.36
N GLU A 576 -26.92 8.65 -25.60
CA GLU A 576 -25.76 8.36 -26.44
C GLU A 576 -24.97 9.62 -26.75
N LYS A 577 -25.62 10.77 -26.98
CA LYS A 577 -24.93 12.06 -27.14
C LYS A 577 -24.12 12.43 -25.91
N LEU A 578 -24.70 12.29 -24.71
CA LEU A 578 -24.00 12.54 -23.46
C LEU A 578 -22.85 11.55 -23.23
N LEU A 579 -23.08 10.25 -23.48
CA LEU A 579 -22.07 9.21 -23.32
C LEU A 579 -20.92 9.39 -24.31
N CYS A 580 -21.22 9.69 -25.57
CA CYS A 580 -20.25 10.00 -26.61
C CYS A 580 -19.40 11.20 -26.21
N HIS A 581 -20.01 12.33 -25.82
CA HIS A 581 -19.28 13.51 -25.38
C HIS A 581 -18.38 13.23 -24.14
N LYS A 582 -18.87 12.44 -23.17
CA LYS A 582 -18.04 12.05 -22.01
C LYS A 582 -16.89 11.12 -22.41
N PHE A 583 -17.15 10.18 -23.31
CA PHE A 583 -16.18 9.23 -23.82
C PHE A 583 -15.07 9.91 -24.62
N THR A 584 -15.43 10.78 -25.58
CA THR A 584 -14.44 11.51 -26.39
C THR A 584 -13.62 12.48 -25.55
N ARG A 585 -14.25 13.25 -24.64
CA ARG A 585 -13.53 14.12 -23.70
C ARG A 585 -12.52 13.35 -22.85
N PHE A 586 -12.88 12.13 -22.42
CA PHE A 586 -11.99 11.26 -21.66
C PHE A 586 -10.77 10.80 -22.49
N LEU A 587 -10.97 10.37 -23.74
CA LEU A 587 -9.89 9.97 -24.64
C LEU A 587 -8.95 11.14 -24.93
N MET A 588 -9.49 12.32 -25.19
CA MET A 588 -8.74 13.54 -25.51
C MET A 588 -7.87 14.03 -24.34
N GLN A 589 -8.33 13.88 -23.09
CA GLN A 589 -7.51 14.16 -21.90
C GLN A 589 -6.26 13.28 -21.80
N ARG A 590 -6.21 12.18 -22.56
CA ARG A 590 -5.12 11.18 -22.57
C ARG A 590 -4.48 11.04 -23.94
N ALA A 591 -4.69 12.02 -24.82
CA ALA A 591 -4.16 12.01 -26.19
C ALA A 591 -2.65 11.73 -26.25
N GLU A 592 -1.86 12.12 -25.24
CA GLU A 592 -0.42 11.81 -25.16
C GLU A 592 -0.10 10.31 -25.13
N HIS A 593 -0.99 9.49 -24.56
CA HIS A 593 -0.86 8.03 -24.56
C HIS A 593 -1.39 7.39 -25.85
N PHE A 594 -2.21 8.11 -26.60
CA PHE A 594 -2.80 7.69 -27.86
C PHE A 594 -2.06 8.41 -28.98
N ILE A 595 -0.83 7.98 -29.28
CA ILE A 595 0.19 8.58 -30.18
C ILE A 595 -0.36 9.54 -31.26
N ILE A 596 -1.39 9.12 -32.02
CA ILE A 596 -1.95 9.88 -33.14
C ILE A 596 -3.25 10.66 -32.84
N LEU A 597 -3.75 10.69 -31.61
CA LEU A 597 -5.02 11.32 -31.23
C LEU A 597 -4.83 12.80 -30.89
N ARG A 598 -5.76 13.67 -31.32
CA ARG A 598 -5.73 15.10 -30.96
C ARG A 598 -6.40 15.36 -29.62
N ARG A 599 -5.85 16.30 -28.86
CA ARG A 599 -6.43 16.82 -27.60
C ARG A 599 -7.72 17.62 -27.80
N LYS A 600 -7.97 18.12 -29.02
CA LYS A 600 -9.17 18.87 -29.41
C LYS A 600 -9.62 18.38 -30.79
N PRO A 601 -10.89 17.97 -30.98
CA PRO A 601 -11.40 17.62 -32.30
C PRO A 601 -11.53 18.87 -33.18
N VAL A 602 -11.63 18.65 -34.48
CA VAL A 602 -12.08 19.67 -35.44
C VAL A 602 -13.54 20.04 -35.15
N GLU A 603 -13.89 21.29 -35.39
CA GLU A 603 -15.25 21.79 -35.19
C GLU A 603 -16.26 20.97 -36.02
N GLY A 604 -17.39 20.59 -35.40
CA GLY A 604 -18.40 19.73 -36.01
C GLY A 604 -18.12 18.22 -35.94
N TYR A 605 -16.97 17.79 -35.40
CA TYR A 605 -16.59 16.39 -35.22
C TYR A 605 -16.38 16.05 -33.73
N ASP A 606 -16.53 14.77 -33.38
CA ASP A 606 -16.42 14.31 -31.99
C ASP A 606 -14.98 13.95 -31.62
N LEU A 607 -14.18 13.51 -32.60
CA LEU A 607 -12.81 13.06 -32.41
C LEU A 607 -11.96 13.36 -33.66
N SER A 608 -10.67 13.63 -33.48
CA SER A 608 -9.74 13.83 -34.61
C SER A 608 -8.40 13.15 -34.34
N PHE A 609 -7.89 12.46 -35.34
CA PHE A 609 -6.53 11.92 -35.39
C PHE A 609 -5.62 12.84 -36.22
N LEU A 610 -4.35 12.92 -35.83
CA LEU A 610 -3.28 13.61 -36.54
C LEU A 610 -2.13 12.62 -36.76
N ILE A 611 -1.91 12.27 -38.02
CA ILE A 611 -0.86 11.37 -38.47
C ILE A 611 0.23 12.23 -39.12
N THR A 612 1.48 12.06 -38.71
CA THR A 612 2.64 12.80 -39.23
C THR A 612 3.66 11.83 -39.78
N ASN A 613 4.69 12.35 -40.46
CA ASN A 613 5.79 11.54 -40.98
C ASN A 613 6.48 10.71 -39.87
N PHE A 614 6.64 11.29 -38.68
CA PHE A 614 7.19 10.62 -37.50
C PHE A 614 6.41 9.35 -37.13
N HIS A 615 5.08 9.40 -37.20
CA HIS A 615 4.25 8.24 -36.92
C HIS A 615 4.42 7.13 -37.97
N THR A 616 4.62 7.51 -39.24
CA THR A 616 4.87 6.54 -40.32
C THR A 616 6.29 5.96 -40.33
N GLU A 617 7.25 6.61 -39.65
CA GLU A 617 8.60 6.09 -39.42
C GLU A 617 8.63 5.08 -38.25
N GLN A 618 7.82 5.32 -37.22
CA GLN A 618 7.73 4.46 -36.04
C GLN A 618 6.77 3.27 -36.21
N MET A 619 5.75 3.40 -37.05
CA MET A 619 4.70 2.40 -37.25
C MET A 619 4.44 2.17 -38.74
N TYR A 620 4.22 0.92 -39.13
CA TYR A 620 3.86 0.60 -40.50
C TYR A 620 2.54 1.29 -40.91
N ARG A 621 2.50 1.89 -42.10
CA ARG A 621 1.34 2.63 -42.64
C ARG A 621 0.03 1.84 -42.52
N HIS A 622 0.05 0.56 -42.87
CA HIS A 622 -1.14 -0.30 -42.81
C HIS A 622 -1.65 -0.50 -41.37
N LYS A 623 -0.77 -0.52 -40.36
CA LYS A 623 -1.16 -0.64 -38.94
C LYS A 623 -1.85 0.63 -38.42
N ILE A 624 -1.44 1.81 -38.90
CA ILE A 624 -2.11 3.07 -38.57
C ILE A 624 -3.53 3.09 -39.13
N VAL A 625 -3.69 2.63 -40.39
CA VAL A 625 -5.02 2.50 -41.01
C VAL A 625 -5.87 1.48 -40.26
N ASP A 626 -5.32 0.29 -39.96
CA ASP A 626 -6.00 -0.74 -39.18
C ASP A 626 -6.46 -0.22 -37.83
N PHE A 627 -5.62 0.57 -37.16
CA PHE A 627 -5.96 1.20 -35.89
C PHE A 627 -7.17 2.12 -36.00
N VAL A 628 -7.19 3.06 -36.97
CA VAL A 628 -8.31 3.99 -37.15
C VAL A 628 -9.61 3.24 -37.47
N ILE A 629 -9.54 2.21 -38.31
CA ILE A 629 -10.72 1.41 -38.69
C ILE A 629 -11.23 0.58 -37.52
N THR A 630 -10.34 -0.08 -36.79
CA THR A 630 -10.70 -0.85 -35.59
C THR A 630 -11.32 0.06 -34.53
N PHE A 631 -10.78 1.28 -34.37
CA PHE A 631 -11.36 2.28 -33.48
C PHE A 631 -12.78 2.64 -33.90
N MET A 632 -13.01 2.96 -35.17
CA MET A 632 -14.35 3.29 -35.66
C MET A 632 -15.35 2.14 -35.47
N GLU A 633 -14.92 0.88 -35.62
CA GLU A 633 -15.78 -0.29 -35.42
C GLU A 633 -16.18 -0.50 -33.96
N GLU A 634 -15.22 -0.32 -33.03
CA GLU A 634 -15.46 -0.63 -31.63
C GLU A 634 -16.15 0.50 -30.86
N VAL A 635 -16.02 1.76 -31.28
CA VAL A 635 -16.61 2.91 -30.56
C VAL A 635 -18.13 2.81 -30.45
N ASP A 636 -18.83 2.44 -31.53
CA ASP A 636 -20.29 2.29 -31.52
C ASP A 636 -20.75 1.21 -30.54
N LYS A 637 -20.00 0.09 -30.50
CA LYS A 637 -20.26 -1.01 -29.57
C LYS A 637 -20.02 -0.58 -28.13
N GLU A 638 -18.94 0.15 -27.87
CA GLU A 638 -18.60 0.61 -26.52
C GLU A 638 -19.63 1.61 -25.98
N ILE A 639 -20.06 2.58 -26.78
CA ILE A 639 -21.10 3.54 -26.38
C ILE A 639 -22.42 2.81 -26.08
N SER A 640 -22.75 1.79 -26.88
CA SER A 640 -23.92 0.94 -26.65
C SER A 640 -23.81 0.13 -25.35
N ASP A 641 -22.66 -0.48 -25.08
CA ASP A 641 -22.38 -1.25 -23.86
C ASP A 641 -22.39 -0.33 -22.61
N MET A 642 -21.85 0.89 -22.73
CA MET A 642 -21.93 1.93 -21.70
C MET A 642 -23.37 2.31 -21.39
N LYS A 643 -24.22 2.48 -22.41
CA LYS A 643 -25.65 2.77 -22.26
C LYS A 643 -26.39 1.64 -21.55
N LEU A 644 -26.14 0.39 -21.96
CA LEU A 644 -26.72 -0.79 -21.30
C LEU A 644 -26.31 -0.88 -19.84
N THR A 645 -25.04 -0.63 -19.53
CA THR A 645 -24.49 -0.64 -18.17
C THR A 645 -25.10 0.48 -17.33
N LEU A 646 -25.22 1.69 -17.87
CA LEU A 646 -25.87 2.83 -17.21
C LEU A 646 -27.33 2.48 -16.85
N ASN A 647 -28.09 1.96 -17.81
CA ASN A 647 -29.48 1.56 -17.63
C ASN A 647 -29.64 0.41 -16.64
N ALA A 648 -28.71 -0.56 -16.63
CA ALA A 648 -28.72 -1.64 -15.65
C ALA A 648 -28.46 -1.12 -14.22
N ARG A 649 -27.47 -0.24 -14.04
CA ARG A 649 -27.14 0.37 -12.74
C ARG A 649 -28.27 1.24 -12.21
N ALA A 650 -28.85 2.09 -13.06
CA ALA A 650 -30.01 2.90 -12.70
C ALA A 650 -31.18 2.02 -12.25
N ARG A 651 -31.47 0.92 -12.96
CA ARG A 651 -32.49 -0.06 -12.56
C ARG A 651 -32.20 -0.70 -11.21
N ILE A 652 -30.96 -1.13 -10.96
CA ILE A 652 -30.57 -1.72 -9.66
C ILE A 652 -30.75 -0.72 -8.52
N PHE A 653 -30.29 0.52 -8.72
CA PHE A 653 -30.44 1.58 -7.72
C PHE A 653 -31.91 1.89 -7.42
N CYS A 654 -32.73 2.09 -8.45
CA CYS A 654 -34.16 2.31 -8.30
C CYS A 654 -34.83 1.12 -7.58
N ARG A 655 -34.47 -0.13 -7.93
CA ARG A 655 -34.97 -1.33 -7.24
C ARG A 655 -34.58 -1.35 -5.76
N TYR A 656 -33.34 -1.03 -5.43
CA TYR A 656 -32.88 -0.98 -4.04
C TYR A 656 -33.64 0.08 -3.22
N VAL A 657 -33.75 1.31 -3.74
CA VAL A 657 -34.50 2.40 -3.11
C VAL A 657 -35.96 1.99 -2.91
N CYS A 658 -36.58 1.39 -3.93
CA CYS A 658 -37.94 0.89 -3.84
C CYS A 658 -38.07 -0.19 -2.77
N ILE A 659 -37.27 -1.27 -2.82
CA ILE A 659 -37.36 -2.40 -1.89
C ILE A 659 -37.16 -1.93 -0.44
N ARG A 660 -36.15 -1.09 -0.19
CA ARG A 660 -35.90 -0.54 1.15
C ARG A 660 -37.06 0.34 1.62
N GLY A 661 -37.62 1.17 0.73
CA GLY A 661 -38.80 1.97 1.03
C GLY A 661 -40.02 1.11 1.38
N VAL A 662 -40.27 0.03 0.64
CA VAL A 662 -41.37 -0.91 0.93
C VAL A 662 -41.16 -1.60 2.27
N HIS A 663 -39.95 -2.09 2.56
CA HIS A 663 -39.65 -2.73 3.85
C HIS A 663 -39.88 -1.78 5.04
N GLN A 664 -39.45 -0.52 4.92
CA GLN A 664 -39.65 0.49 5.97
C GLN A 664 -41.12 0.87 6.13
N LEU A 665 -41.87 0.97 5.03
CA LEU A 665 -43.31 1.23 5.10
C LEU A 665 -44.08 0.04 5.69
N SER A 666 -43.66 -1.19 5.37
CA SER A 666 -44.28 -2.43 5.87
C SER A 666 -44.13 -2.60 7.38
N SER A 667 -43.11 -2.00 8.01
CA SER A 667 -42.97 -1.99 9.47
C SER A 667 -43.82 -0.93 10.17
N LEU A 668 -44.37 0.04 9.43
CA LEU A 668 -45.10 1.19 9.98
C LEU A 668 -46.59 1.19 9.63
N THR A 669 -47.02 0.35 8.69
CA THR A 669 -48.37 0.36 8.15
C THR A 669 -48.92 -1.06 7.99
N SER A 670 -50.25 -1.19 7.99
CA SER A 670 -50.91 -2.47 7.72
C SER A 670 -50.67 -2.93 6.27
N SER A 671 -50.78 -4.24 6.03
CA SER A 671 -50.64 -4.84 4.69
C SER A 671 -51.58 -4.21 3.65
N VAL A 672 -52.80 -3.82 4.07
CA VAL A 672 -53.79 -3.17 3.20
C VAL A 672 -53.33 -1.77 2.80
N THR A 673 -52.90 -0.95 3.76
CA THR A 673 -52.36 0.39 3.48
C THR A 673 -51.12 0.33 2.60
N LEU A 674 -50.23 -0.65 2.83
CA LEU A 674 -49.05 -0.87 2.01
C LEU A 674 -49.42 -1.18 0.54
N ASN A 675 -50.37 -2.09 0.32
CA ASN A 675 -50.84 -2.45 -1.01
C ASN A 675 -51.51 -1.28 -1.74
N LEU A 676 -52.23 -0.43 -1.00
CA LEU A 676 -52.84 0.79 -1.53
C LEU A 676 -51.77 1.79 -2.00
N VAL A 677 -50.77 2.09 -1.17
CA VAL A 677 -49.66 3.00 -1.48
C VAL A 677 -48.85 2.48 -2.67
N LEU A 678 -48.59 1.18 -2.75
CA LEU A 678 -47.88 0.58 -3.89
C LEU A 678 -48.69 0.67 -5.18
N SER A 679 -50.01 0.54 -5.11
CA SER A 679 -50.90 0.67 -6.26
C SER A 679 -50.99 2.12 -6.73
N LEU A 680 -51.10 3.08 -5.80
CA LEU A 680 -51.05 4.51 -6.10
C LEU A 680 -49.73 4.92 -6.74
N ARG A 681 -48.59 4.39 -6.25
CA ARG A 681 -47.28 4.61 -6.87
C ARG A 681 -47.23 4.08 -8.30
N LYS A 682 -47.76 2.88 -8.57
CA LYS A 682 -47.82 2.30 -9.92
C LYS A 682 -48.67 3.17 -10.85
N LEU A 683 -49.80 3.66 -10.35
CA LEU A 683 -50.68 4.57 -11.07
C LEU A 683 -49.97 5.88 -11.44
N VAL A 684 -49.33 6.54 -10.47
CA VAL A 684 -48.54 7.76 -10.70
C VAL A 684 -47.41 7.49 -11.69
N SER A 685 -46.72 6.36 -11.58
CA SER A 685 -45.64 6.00 -12.51
C SER A 685 -46.15 5.79 -13.94
N LEU A 686 -47.34 5.20 -14.10
CA LEU A 686 -47.98 5.00 -15.40
C LEU A 686 -48.40 6.34 -16.03
N LEU A 687 -49.02 7.23 -15.26
CA LEU A 687 -49.43 8.56 -15.72
C LEU A 687 -48.22 9.42 -16.09
N LEU A 688 -47.17 9.39 -15.28
CA LEU A 688 -45.93 10.11 -15.54
C LEU A 688 -45.21 9.55 -16.78
N SER A 689 -45.22 8.24 -16.97
CA SER A 689 -44.68 7.60 -18.17
C SER A 689 -45.47 7.97 -19.43
N ALA A 690 -46.80 8.01 -19.34
CA ALA A 690 -47.63 8.42 -20.47
C ALA A 690 -47.38 9.89 -20.84
N TYR A 691 -47.23 10.76 -19.85
CA TYR A 691 -46.93 12.19 -20.03
C TYR A 691 -45.52 12.44 -20.59
N ILE A 692 -44.50 11.73 -20.10
CA ILE A 692 -43.11 11.96 -20.52
C ILE A 692 -42.81 11.40 -21.91
N PHE A 693 -43.42 10.26 -22.27
CA PHE A 693 -43.14 9.56 -23.52
C PHE A 693 -44.22 9.75 -24.59
N ASP A 694 -45.17 10.68 -24.38
CA ASP A 694 -46.33 10.93 -25.25
C ASP A 694 -47.05 9.63 -25.67
N ASN A 695 -47.13 8.67 -24.73
CA ASN A 695 -47.76 7.38 -25.01
C ASN A 695 -49.27 7.46 -24.70
N PRO A 696 -50.16 7.20 -25.67
CA PRO A 696 -51.59 7.25 -25.44
C PRO A 696 -52.02 6.12 -24.48
N ILE A 697 -52.67 6.50 -23.36
CA ILE A 697 -53.26 5.54 -22.43
C ILE A 697 -54.55 4.99 -23.06
N SER A 698 -54.67 3.67 -23.14
CA SER A 698 -55.88 3.02 -23.63
C SER A 698 -57.10 3.34 -22.75
N VAL A 699 -58.31 3.24 -23.32
CA VAL A 699 -59.57 3.47 -22.58
C VAL A 699 -59.65 2.58 -21.33
N ASN A 700 -59.25 1.31 -21.45
CA ASN A 700 -59.17 0.38 -20.31
C ASN A 700 -58.13 0.82 -19.25
N GLY A 701 -57.03 1.44 -19.68
CA GLY A 701 -56.04 2.03 -18.80
C GLY A 701 -56.62 3.19 -17.99
N TRP A 702 -57.36 4.09 -18.64
CA TRP A 702 -58.06 5.21 -17.98
C TRP A 702 -59.12 4.73 -16.98
N VAL A 703 -59.92 3.73 -17.35
CA VAL A 703 -60.89 3.09 -16.44
C VAL A 703 -60.18 2.51 -15.21
N GLY A 704 -59.05 1.82 -15.41
CA GLY A 704 -58.22 1.32 -14.31
C GLY A 704 -57.68 2.43 -13.39
N CYS A 705 -57.25 3.56 -13.95
CA CYS A 705 -56.79 4.74 -13.20
C CYS A 705 -57.90 5.32 -12.30
N VAL A 706 -59.13 5.41 -12.82
CA VAL A 706 -60.29 5.93 -12.09
C VAL A 706 -60.68 5.00 -10.95
N ILE A 707 -60.76 3.69 -11.20
CA ILE A 707 -61.10 2.70 -10.17
C ILE A 707 -60.06 2.68 -9.05
N ALA A 708 -58.76 2.69 -9.39
CA ALA A 708 -57.68 2.71 -8.40
C ALA A 708 -57.69 3.99 -7.54
N SER A 709 -58.00 5.14 -8.15
CA SER A 709 -58.12 6.43 -7.46
C SER A 709 -59.31 6.46 -6.50
N LEU A 710 -60.48 6.00 -6.96
CA LEU A 710 -61.70 5.92 -6.14
C LEU A 710 -61.53 4.97 -4.95
N GLY A 711 -60.93 3.78 -5.17
CA GLY A 711 -60.65 2.83 -4.10
C GLY A 711 -59.70 3.40 -3.03
N THR A 712 -58.70 4.18 -3.45
CA THR A 712 -57.76 4.88 -2.55
C THR A 712 -58.47 5.93 -1.70
N ILE A 713 -59.34 6.73 -2.31
CA ILE A 713 -60.11 7.78 -1.63
C ILE A 713 -61.08 7.16 -0.61
N LEU A 714 -61.84 6.14 -1.01
CA LEU A 714 -62.80 5.45 -0.12
C LEU A 714 -62.11 4.84 1.10
N TYR A 715 -60.96 4.19 0.91
CA TYR A 715 -60.18 3.64 2.01
C TYR A 715 -59.66 4.73 2.97
N SER A 716 -59.11 5.82 2.41
CA SER A 716 -58.61 6.93 3.23
C SER A 716 -59.74 7.61 4.03
N MET A 717 -60.93 7.76 3.44
CA MET A 717 -62.09 8.32 4.13
C MET A 717 -62.59 7.41 5.24
N ALA A 718 -62.60 6.08 5.02
CA ALA A 718 -62.98 5.11 6.04
C ALA A 718 -61.99 5.10 7.23
N ASP A 719 -60.68 5.19 6.96
CA ASP A 719 -59.64 5.23 8.00
C ASP A 719 -59.68 6.53 8.82
N ILE A 720 -59.99 7.66 8.20
CA ILE A 720 -60.21 8.95 8.88
C ILE A 720 -61.45 8.88 9.79
N LYS A 721 -62.52 8.22 9.33
CA LYS A 721 -63.75 8.06 10.12
C LYS A 721 -63.50 7.17 11.36
N ARG A 722 -62.70 6.12 11.20
CA ARG A 722 -62.31 5.17 12.26
C ARG A 722 -61.35 5.73 13.31
N LYS A 723 -60.65 6.84 13.03
CA LYS A 723 -59.80 7.57 14.00
C LYS A 723 -60.53 8.68 14.75
N LYS A 724 -61.75 9.03 14.32
CA LYS A 724 -62.61 10.06 14.96
C LYS A 724 -63.63 9.46 15.93
N GLU A 725 -63.92 8.18 15.79
CA GLU A 725 -64.54 7.31 16.80
C GLU A 725 -63.46 6.78 17.75
#